data_AF-A0A069PPX2-F1
#
_entry.id   AF-A0A069PPX2-F1
#
_cell.length_a   1.000
_cell.length_b   1.000
_cell.length_c   1.000
_cell.angle_alpha   90.00
_cell.angle_beta   90.00
_cell.angle_gamma   90.00
#
_symmetry.space_group_name_H-M   'P 1'
#
loop_
_entity.id
_entity.type
_entity.pdbx_description
1 polymer ?
#
loop_
_entity_poly.entity_id
_entity_poly.type
_entity_poly.pdbx_seq_one_letter_code
_entity_poly.pdbx_strand_id
1 'polypeptide(L)'
;MSFDASKRKFLRTSLGTAAAAATLTAFPDSIRRALAIEANNVTGTIQDVQHVVLLMLENRAFDSYFGTFKGVRGYGDRFPIPLANGKNVFYQTNTAGVTVTPYRLDESKGNAQRAGSTPHTWPDAQAAWDHGRMSKWPTAKTPLSMSYYEGAEVPFQRSLAEAFTLCDAYHCSMHTGTIPNRLFYWTGTNGPSGANVAAMVNEFNGGNDVGPSSQGWTWTTYADRLEKAGVKWKVYQSLADNYGCNEMMGFRHWRAAMEGMPAGRRPVALPAVSPAYDPAIDDALSPLAKGFGNTMPDGFLQALRDDVQNGTLPAVSWIIAPSTYSEHPGPSSPAQGGWYVQEVLDSLTANPDVWSKTVLLVNYDENDGFFDHLPPPSAPSRNSDGTLAGASTLADADMAFEYFNYQPATANQLKQDGKPFGPGPRVPLWVISPWSRGGWVNSQTFDHTSTLLFLEKRFGVREPQIGAYRRSICGDLTSAFNFVNPNTEKLPTLAGRSTKVAVDNLIAAQAALPKIPVPATAMLPVQESGTRPSRALPYELHTTARADARAGAVTLAFANNSLNGAGAVFHVYDKLHLDQIPRRYVVEAGKTLEGTWSASADAGKYDLWVLGPNGYHREFVGNLGEQSPAGGPEIQVCYVLCDPPQVEVKLHNRGAGACTFSMRAQAYRNDGPWTVRVAPGAVGEFTWTLGDSGGWYDFVVGCDAAPSFMRRFAGRVESGKDSISDPAMGKVA
;
A
#
# COMPACT_ATOMS: atom_id res chain seq x y z
N MET A 1 38.40 27.24 28.86
CA MET A 1 37.51 26.07 28.74
C MET A 1 36.17 26.44 29.37
N SER A 2 35.21 26.89 28.56
CA SER A 2 33.86 27.18 29.03
C SER A 2 33.07 25.88 29.03
N PHE A 3 32.55 25.48 30.19
CA PHE A 3 31.75 24.27 30.35
C PHE A 3 30.31 24.55 29.92
N ASP A 4 29.88 23.89 28.85
CA ASP A 4 28.53 24.01 28.28
C ASP A 4 27.46 23.43 29.23
N ALA A 5 26.50 24.27 29.61
CA ALA A 5 25.38 23.94 30.47
C ALA A 5 24.37 22.96 29.82
N SER A 6 24.40 22.78 28.49
CA SER A 6 23.52 21.86 27.76
C SER A 6 23.72 20.40 28.16
N LYS A 7 24.98 19.98 28.35
CA LYS A 7 25.35 18.60 28.74
C LYS A 7 24.83 18.21 30.13
N ARG A 8 24.68 19.18 31.04
CA ARG A 8 24.16 18.95 32.39
C ARG A 8 22.64 18.83 32.44
N LYS A 9 21.93 19.43 31.48
CA LYS A 9 20.48 19.23 31.32
C LYS A 9 20.20 17.84 30.78
N PHE A 10 20.96 17.38 29.78
CA PHE A 10 20.89 16.01 29.24
C PHE A 10 21.11 14.92 30.31
N LEU A 11 22.10 15.11 31.20
CA LEU A 11 22.40 14.16 32.29
C LEU A 11 21.42 14.23 33.47
N ARG A 12 20.61 15.29 33.61
CA ARG A 12 19.60 15.41 34.68
C ARG A 12 18.22 14.92 34.27
N THR A 13 17.89 14.93 32.98
CA THR A 13 16.63 14.36 32.47
C THR A 13 16.69 12.83 32.32
N SER A 14 17.88 12.23 32.38
CA SER A 14 18.11 10.78 32.24
C SER A 14 17.88 9.97 33.53
N LEU A 15 17.32 10.57 34.59
CA LEU A 15 16.90 9.85 35.80
C LEU A 15 15.47 9.27 35.70
N GLY A 16 14.75 9.54 34.61
CA GLY A 16 13.44 8.91 34.32
C GLY A 16 13.51 7.59 33.52
N THR A 17 14.69 7.17 33.04
CA THR A 17 14.85 6.14 32.00
C THR A 17 15.30 4.76 32.49
N ALA A 18 15.37 4.51 33.80
CA ALA A 18 15.85 3.22 34.31
C ALA A 18 14.93 2.03 34.00
N ALA A 19 13.63 2.25 33.73
CA ALA A 19 12.67 1.17 33.46
C ALA A 19 12.59 0.73 31.99
N ALA A 20 13.09 1.53 31.03
CA ALA A 20 12.98 1.23 29.59
C ALA A 20 14.20 0.49 29.00
N ALA A 21 15.33 0.44 29.72
CA ALA A 21 16.57 -0.13 29.19
C ALA A 21 16.56 -1.67 29.10
N ALA A 22 15.70 -2.37 29.85
CA ALA A 22 15.70 -3.82 29.93
C ALA A 22 14.93 -4.54 28.80
N THR A 23 14.10 -3.84 28.02
CA THR A 23 13.19 -4.45 27.02
C THR A 23 13.70 -4.43 25.57
N LEU A 24 14.87 -3.83 25.34
CA LEU A 24 15.38 -3.53 23.99
C LEU A 24 16.48 -4.47 23.47
N THR A 25 16.95 -5.43 24.26
CA THR A 25 18.09 -6.32 23.92
C THR A 25 17.87 -7.22 22.72
N ALA A 26 16.64 -7.23 22.22
CA ALA A 26 16.15 -8.21 21.32
C ALA A 26 16.17 -7.70 19.86
N PHE A 27 16.01 -6.38 19.58
CA PHE A 27 16.10 -5.83 18.22
C PHE A 27 17.55 -5.71 17.69
N PRO A 28 17.75 -5.67 16.35
CA PRO A 28 19.00 -5.20 15.74
C PRO A 28 19.44 -3.84 16.31
N ASP A 29 20.75 -3.60 16.40
CA ASP A 29 21.28 -2.43 17.10
C ASP A 29 20.86 -1.09 16.47
N SER A 30 20.71 -1.05 15.15
CA SER A 30 20.20 0.12 14.42
C SER A 30 18.77 0.48 14.83
N ILE A 31 17.88 -0.52 14.88
CA ILE A 31 16.48 -0.37 15.32
C ILE A 31 16.43 0.02 16.79
N ARG A 32 17.25 -0.60 17.64
CA ARG A 32 17.33 -0.24 19.06
C ARG A 32 17.68 1.23 19.25
N ARG A 33 18.71 1.71 18.53
CA ARG A 33 19.15 3.11 18.57
C ARG A 33 18.03 4.04 18.10
N ALA A 34 17.37 3.69 17.01
CA ALA A 34 16.25 4.45 16.46
C ALA A 34 15.07 4.55 17.45
N LEU A 35 14.71 3.45 18.12
CA LEU A 35 13.64 3.40 19.11
C LEU A 35 13.98 4.17 20.39
N ALA A 36 15.26 4.23 20.78
CA ALA A 36 15.71 4.87 22.01
C ALA A 36 15.71 6.41 21.94
N ILE A 37 15.73 6.98 20.73
CA ILE A 37 15.72 8.44 20.55
C ILE A 37 14.26 8.91 20.50
N GLU A 38 13.93 9.86 21.36
CA GLU A 38 12.59 10.44 21.44
C GLU A 38 12.27 11.34 20.25
N ALA A 39 10.99 11.43 19.93
CA ALA A 39 10.50 12.35 18.93
C ALA A 39 10.57 13.79 19.46
N ASN A 40 11.03 14.71 18.63
CA ASN A 40 10.73 16.13 18.80
C ASN A 40 9.21 16.29 18.65
N ASN A 41 8.47 16.64 19.70
CA ASN A 41 7.01 16.74 19.65
C ASN A 41 6.50 18.06 20.23
N VAL A 42 7.18 19.16 19.88
CA VAL A 42 6.93 20.50 20.44
C VAL A 42 5.52 20.99 20.14
N THR A 43 5.02 20.76 18.92
CA THR A 43 3.68 21.18 18.50
C THR A 43 2.66 20.06 18.62
N GLY A 44 3.09 18.81 18.64
CA GLY A 44 2.21 17.64 18.60
C GLY A 44 1.62 17.41 17.21
N THR A 45 2.24 17.95 16.16
CA THR A 45 1.73 17.92 14.78
C THR A 45 2.83 17.55 13.79
N ILE A 46 2.47 17.34 12.52
CA ILE A 46 3.42 17.12 11.42
C ILE A 46 4.49 18.20 11.32
N GLN A 47 4.26 19.42 11.82
CA GLN A 47 5.23 20.52 11.76
C GLN A 47 6.51 20.24 12.59
N ASP A 48 6.47 19.26 13.50
CA ASP A 48 7.64 18.85 14.28
C ASP A 48 8.66 18.03 13.46
N VAL A 49 8.25 17.46 12.33
CA VAL A 49 9.15 16.85 11.33
C VAL A 49 10.03 17.95 10.75
N GLN A 50 11.32 17.73 10.52
CA GLN A 50 12.16 18.67 9.75
C GLN A 50 12.78 18.01 8.52
N HIS A 51 12.97 16.69 8.56
CA HIS A 51 13.59 15.92 7.48
C HIS A 51 12.69 14.76 7.07
N VAL A 52 12.45 14.62 5.78
CA VAL A 52 11.80 13.45 5.18
C VAL A 52 12.79 12.77 4.25
N VAL A 53 13.18 11.55 4.59
CA VAL A 53 14.11 10.71 3.84
C VAL A 53 13.31 9.62 3.14
N LEU A 54 13.56 9.48 1.85
CA LEU A 54 12.75 8.75 0.89
C LEU A 54 13.64 7.70 0.21
N LEU A 55 13.39 6.42 0.49
CA LEU A 55 14.11 5.29 -0.09
C LEU A 55 13.12 4.34 -0.78
N MET A 56 13.25 4.20 -2.10
CA MET A 56 12.46 3.27 -2.90
C MET A 56 13.34 2.14 -3.42
N LEU A 57 13.11 0.95 -2.86
CA LEU A 57 13.67 -0.32 -3.30
C LEU A 57 12.86 -0.88 -4.48
N GLU A 58 13.19 -2.09 -4.93
CA GLU A 58 12.70 -2.64 -6.19
C GLU A 58 12.00 -3.99 -6.03
N ASN A 59 10.91 -4.18 -6.79
CA ASN A 59 10.45 -5.49 -7.24
C ASN A 59 9.98 -6.45 -6.12
N ARG A 60 9.01 -6.01 -5.29
CA ARG A 60 8.45 -6.83 -4.19
C ARG A 60 6.98 -6.58 -3.87
N ALA A 61 6.17 -7.64 -3.94
CA ALA A 61 4.79 -7.63 -3.44
C ALA A 61 4.72 -7.60 -1.91
N PHE A 62 3.65 -7.01 -1.35
CA PHE A 62 3.41 -7.03 0.10
C PHE A 62 3.28 -8.46 0.63
N ASP A 63 2.43 -9.29 0.02
CA ASP A 63 2.22 -10.67 0.44
C ASP A 63 3.50 -11.53 0.39
N SER A 64 4.44 -11.23 -0.52
CA SER A 64 5.74 -11.92 -0.55
C SER A 64 6.51 -11.77 0.75
N TYR A 65 6.39 -10.63 1.44
CA TYR A 65 7.05 -10.41 2.73
C TYR A 65 6.13 -10.58 3.92
N PHE A 66 4.82 -10.40 3.77
CA PHE A 66 3.94 -10.22 4.92
C PHE A 66 2.67 -11.05 4.88
N GLY A 67 2.45 -11.86 3.84
CA GLY A 67 1.26 -12.70 3.72
C GLY A 67 1.09 -13.66 4.91
N THR A 68 2.19 -14.13 5.51
CA THR A 68 2.16 -14.99 6.72
C THR A 68 2.28 -14.22 8.04
N PHE A 69 2.42 -12.89 8.02
CA PHE A 69 2.66 -12.10 9.23
C PHE A 69 1.41 -11.95 10.09
N LYS A 70 1.52 -11.97 11.41
CA LYS A 70 0.36 -11.69 12.27
C LYS A 70 -0.14 -10.25 12.11
N GLY A 71 -1.45 -10.06 12.29
CA GLY A 71 -2.07 -8.74 12.38
C GLY A 71 -1.95 -7.81 11.17
N VAL A 72 -1.73 -8.36 9.97
CA VAL A 72 -1.81 -7.66 8.68
C VAL A 72 -2.74 -8.43 7.75
N ARG A 73 -3.37 -7.75 6.80
CA ARG A 73 -4.21 -8.43 5.80
C ARG A 73 -3.35 -9.27 4.83
N GLY A 74 -3.23 -10.56 5.13
CA GLY A 74 -2.37 -11.52 4.42
C GLY A 74 -3.12 -12.79 4.00
N TYR A 75 -2.43 -13.94 3.97
CA TYR A 75 -2.97 -15.23 3.51
C TYR A 75 -4.08 -15.82 4.37
N GLY A 76 -4.30 -15.28 5.57
CA GLY A 76 -5.42 -15.55 6.46
C GLY A 76 -6.56 -14.54 6.35
N ASP A 77 -6.63 -13.76 5.26
CA ASP A 77 -7.79 -12.90 4.98
C ASP A 77 -9.07 -13.74 4.92
N ARG A 78 -10.10 -13.27 5.61
CA ARG A 78 -11.41 -13.91 5.74
C ARG A 78 -12.31 -13.62 4.54
N PHE A 79 -12.00 -12.59 3.76
CA PHE A 79 -12.80 -12.14 2.63
C PHE A 79 -12.01 -12.11 1.30
N PRO A 80 -11.35 -13.21 0.90
CA PRO A 80 -10.61 -13.26 -0.36
C PRO A 80 -11.57 -13.21 -1.56
N ILE A 81 -11.06 -12.81 -2.74
CA ILE A 81 -11.86 -12.74 -3.98
C ILE A 81 -12.38 -14.15 -4.33
N PRO A 82 -13.70 -14.33 -4.57
CA PRO A 82 -14.25 -15.60 -5.03
C PRO A 82 -13.89 -15.86 -6.50
N LEU A 83 -13.61 -17.12 -6.85
CA LEU A 83 -13.27 -17.54 -8.21
C LEU A 83 -14.32 -18.48 -8.80
N ALA A 84 -14.45 -18.46 -10.13
CA ALA A 84 -15.42 -19.28 -10.87
C ALA A 84 -15.21 -20.81 -10.70
N ASN A 85 -14.02 -21.23 -10.23
CA ASN A 85 -13.71 -22.64 -9.94
C ASN A 85 -14.23 -23.11 -8.57
N GLY A 86 -15.03 -22.30 -7.86
CA GLY A 86 -15.54 -22.61 -6.52
C GLY A 86 -14.49 -22.49 -5.41
N LYS A 87 -13.32 -21.92 -5.72
CA LYS A 87 -12.26 -21.57 -4.76
C LYS A 87 -12.18 -20.05 -4.61
N ASN A 88 -11.11 -19.58 -3.98
CA ASN A 88 -10.78 -18.16 -3.85
C ASN A 88 -9.43 -17.84 -4.51
N VAL A 89 -9.07 -16.56 -4.52
CA VAL A 89 -7.87 -16.01 -5.19
C VAL A 89 -6.55 -16.68 -4.79
N PHE A 90 -6.47 -17.39 -3.67
CA PHE A 90 -5.25 -18.11 -3.33
C PHE A 90 -5.03 -19.36 -4.19
N TYR A 91 -6.04 -19.85 -4.89
CA TYR A 91 -5.97 -21.02 -5.77
C TYR A 91 -5.88 -20.60 -7.24
N GLN A 92 -4.66 -20.37 -7.71
CA GLN A 92 -4.37 -19.93 -9.07
C GLN A 92 -4.24 -21.11 -10.03
N THR A 93 -4.48 -20.89 -11.32
CA THR A 93 -4.28 -21.93 -12.35
C THR A 93 -3.14 -21.54 -13.31
N ASN A 94 -2.21 -22.46 -13.54
CA ASN A 94 -1.12 -22.28 -14.50
C ASN A 94 -1.51 -22.73 -15.92
N THR A 95 -0.61 -22.55 -16.89
CA THR A 95 -0.83 -22.90 -18.30
C THR A 95 -1.09 -24.39 -18.55
N ALA A 96 -0.68 -25.27 -17.64
CA ALA A 96 -0.92 -26.71 -17.69
C ALA A 96 -2.24 -27.13 -17.03
N GLY A 97 -3.05 -26.18 -16.54
CA GLY A 97 -4.29 -26.47 -15.81
C GLY A 97 -4.08 -26.91 -14.36
N VAL A 98 -2.86 -26.82 -13.83
CA VAL A 98 -2.54 -27.21 -12.46
C VAL A 98 -2.82 -26.06 -11.51
N THR A 99 -3.43 -26.37 -10.37
CA THR A 99 -3.65 -25.41 -9.28
C THR A 99 -2.34 -25.12 -8.55
N VAL A 100 -2.00 -23.85 -8.41
CA VAL A 100 -0.84 -23.34 -7.66
C VAL A 100 -1.36 -22.43 -6.54
N THR A 101 -0.93 -22.69 -5.32
CA THR A 101 -1.16 -21.82 -4.15
C THR A 101 0.12 -21.09 -3.77
N PRO A 102 0.05 -20.03 -2.95
CA PRO A 102 1.27 -19.40 -2.48
C PRO A 102 2.18 -20.39 -1.74
N TYR A 103 3.49 -20.34 -1.98
CA TYR A 103 4.46 -21.28 -1.39
C TYR A 103 5.74 -20.60 -0.90
N ARG A 104 6.32 -21.13 0.18
CA ARG A 104 7.50 -20.53 0.82
C ARG A 104 8.77 -20.76 0.00
N LEU A 105 9.58 -19.72 -0.16
CA LEU A 105 10.99 -19.81 -0.52
C LEU A 105 11.81 -20.18 0.72
N ASP A 106 11.72 -21.44 1.13
CA ASP A 106 12.43 -21.98 2.29
C ASP A 106 13.93 -22.10 2.01
N GLU A 107 14.73 -21.24 2.66
CA GLU A 107 16.18 -21.15 2.44
C GLU A 107 16.93 -22.43 2.84
N SER A 108 16.33 -23.31 3.64
CA SER A 108 16.91 -24.62 3.96
C SER A 108 16.79 -25.63 2.82
N LYS A 109 15.93 -25.36 1.83
CA LYS A 109 15.61 -26.27 0.71
C LYS A 109 16.15 -25.80 -0.63
N GLY A 110 16.70 -24.59 -0.72
CA GLY A 110 17.24 -24.05 -1.95
C GLY A 110 17.43 -22.53 -1.89
N ASN A 111 17.77 -21.94 -3.03
CA ASN A 111 18.10 -20.53 -3.13
C ASN A 111 16.86 -19.62 -2.99
N ALA A 112 16.62 -19.13 -1.78
CA ALA A 112 15.53 -18.19 -1.49
C ALA A 112 15.88 -16.74 -1.85
N GLN A 113 17.14 -16.34 -1.61
CA GLN A 113 17.58 -14.94 -1.71
C GLN A 113 17.77 -14.46 -3.16
N ARG A 114 17.96 -15.38 -4.11
CA ARG A 114 18.09 -15.12 -5.56
C ARG A 114 17.15 -16.02 -6.37
N ALA A 115 15.89 -16.09 -5.96
CA ALA A 115 14.91 -16.99 -6.56
C ALA A 115 14.61 -16.71 -8.06
N GLY A 116 14.87 -15.48 -8.52
CA GLY A 116 14.67 -15.03 -9.90
C GLY A 116 13.67 -13.87 -9.99
N SER A 117 13.48 -13.36 -11.22
CA SER A 117 12.47 -12.35 -11.53
C SER A 117 11.27 -12.98 -12.24
N THR A 118 10.12 -12.29 -12.24
CA THR A 118 8.94 -12.67 -13.04
C THR A 118 8.55 -11.57 -14.02
N PRO A 119 7.79 -11.83 -15.09
CA PRO A 119 7.33 -10.78 -16.00
C PRO A 119 6.58 -9.65 -15.26
N HIS A 120 6.88 -8.39 -15.54
CA HIS A 120 6.22 -7.24 -14.89
C HIS A 120 6.03 -6.03 -15.83
N THR A 121 5.93 -6.27 -17.13
CA THR A 121 5.53 -5.26 -18.10
C THR A 121 4.01 -5.03 -18.09
N TRP A 122 3.54 -3.90 -18.64
CA TRP A 122 2.12 -3.59 -18.71
C TRP A 122 1.22 -4.74 -19.22
N PRO A 123 1.53 -5.43 -20.33
CA PRO A 123 0.69 -6.52 -20.83
C PRO A 123 0.56 -7.68 -19.85
N ASP A 124 1.66 -8.09 -19.21
CA ASP A 124 1.64 -9.22 -18.27
C ASP A 124 1.03 -8.83 -16.91
N ALA A 125 1.22 -7.59 -16.44
CA ALA A 125 0.59 -7.07 -15.25
C ALA A 125 -0.94 -6.95 -15.44
N GLN A 126 -1.39 -6.40 -16.56
CA GLN A 126 -2.80 -6.33 -16.92
C GLN A 126 -3.42 -7.73 -17.10
N ALA A 127 -2.68 -8.68 -17.66
CA ALA A 127 -3.15 -10.06 -17.79
C ALA A 127 -3.25 -10.80 -16.44
N ALA A 128 -2.35 -10.53 -15.50
CA ALA A 128 -2.38 -11.10 -14.16
C ALA A 128 -3.53 -10.52 -13.33
N TRP A 129 -3.74 -9.20 -13.41
CA TRP A 129 -4.84 -8.52 -12.76
C TRP A 129 -6.21 -8.92 -13.32
N ASP A 130 -6.31 -9.08 -14.65
CA ASP A 130 -7.52 -9.50 -15.37
C ASP A 130 -8.77 -8.73 -14.93
N HIS A 131 -8.68 -7.40 -14.97
CA HIS A 131 -9.74 -6.50 -14.50
C HIS A 131 -10.21 -6.82 -13.07
N GLY A 132 -9.33 -7.32 -12.20
CA GLY A 132 -9.64 -7.67 -10.81
C GLY A 132 -10.22 -9.07 -10.59
N ARG A 133 -10.27 -9.94 -11.61
CA ARG A 133 -10.62 -11.38 -11.43
C ARG A 133 -9.48 -12.18 -10.83
N MET A 134 -8.23 -11.83 -11.16
CA MET A 134 -7.01 -12.32 -10.50
C MET A 134 -6.95 -13.85 -10.32
N SER A 135 -7.22 -14.62 -11.39
CA SER A 135 -7.34 -16.11 -11.32
C SER A 135 -6.22 -16.88 -12.02
N LYS A 136 -5.35 -16.18 -12.77
CA LYS A 136 -4.35 -16.78 -13.66
C LYS A 136 -2.96 -16.15 -13.51
N TRP A 137 -2.61 -15.74 -12.29
CA TRP A 137 -1.36 -15.07 -11.99
C TRP A 137 -0.11 -15.82 -12.49
N PRO A 138 0.06 -17.14 -12.26
CA PRO A 138 1.19 -17.91 -12.76
C PRO A 138 1.26 -18.04 -14.27
N THR A 139 0.12 -17.86 -14.96
CA THR A 139 0.04 -17.92 -16.43
C THR A 139 0.55 -16.62 -17.05
N ALA A 140 0.18 -15.47 -16.46
CA ALA A 140 0.65 -14.17 -16.92
C ALA A 140 2.10 -13.87 -16.52
N LYS A 141 2.55 -14.43 -15.40
CA LYS A 141 3.85 -14.17 -14.79
C LYS A 141 4.75 -15.38 -14.97
N THR A 142 4.90 -16.20 -13.94
CA THR A 142 5.43 -17.57 -13.94
C THR A 142 5.00 -18.22 -12.63
N PRO A 143 5.14 -19.54 -12.41
CA PRO A 143 4.89 -20.14 -11.10
C PRO A 143 5.68 -19.52 -9.93
N LEU A 144 6.87 -18.96 -10.18
CA LEU A 144 7.68 -18.26 -9.17
C LEU A 144 6.95 -17.08 -8.54
N SER A 145 6.03 -16.45 -9.28
CA SER A 145 5.22 -15.33 -8.77
C SER A 145 4.40 -15.67 -7.53
N MET A 146 4.07 -16.94 -7.31
CA MET A 146 3.30 -17.38 -6.14
C MET A 146 4.16 -17.55 -4.88
N SER A 147 5.43 -17.16 -4.92
CA SER A 147 6.35 -17.44 -3.82
C SER A 147 6.40 -16.32 -2.77
N TYR A 148 6.65 -16.69 -1.50
CA TYR A 148 6.76 -15.78 -0.37
C TYR A 148 7.89 -16.16 0.59
N TYR A 149 8.23 -15.26 1.51
CA TYR A 149 9.24 -15.41 2.55
C TYR A 149 8.63 -15.44 3.95
N GLU A 150 9.26 -16.17 4.86
CA GLU A 150 8.98 -16.11 6.29
C GLU A 150 10.07 -15.32 7.03
N GLY A 151 9.94 -15.23 8.36
CA GLY A 151 10.87 -14.44 9.18
C GLY A 151 12.32 -14.89 9.11
N ALA A 152 12.58 -16.17 8.78
CA ALA A 152 13.94 -16.68 8.62
C ALA A 152 14.66 -16.02 7.44
N GLU A 153 13.97 -15.81 6.32
CA GLU A 153 14.58 -15.28 5.10
C GLU A 153 14.62 -13.75 5.05
N VAL A 154 13.73 -13.06 5.78
CA VAL A 154 13.64 -11.58 5.80
C VAL A 154 13.60 -10.98 7.22
N PRO A 155 14.55 -11.35 8.11
CA PRO A 155 14.46 -11.03 9.54
C PRO A 155 14.51 -9.53 9.83
N PHE A 156 15.27 -8.75 9.04
CA PHE A 156 15.37 -7.31 9.24
C PHE A 156 14.07 -6.58 8.87
N GLN A 157 13.47 -6.96 7.74
CA GLN A 157 12.18 -6.45 7.28
C GLN A 157 11.06 -6.74 8.30
N ARG A 158 11.02 -7.96 8.87
CA ARG A 158 10.08 -8.28 9.96
C ARG A 158 10.36 -7.47 11.22
N SER A 159 11.63 -7.29 11.59
CA SER A 159 12.02 -6.50 12.76
C SER A 159 11.62 -5.03 12.61
N LEU A 160 11.75 -4.44 11.41
CA LEU A 160 11.26 -3.09 11.12
C LEU A 160 9.75 -2.99 11.28
N ALA A 161 9.01 -3.97 10.74
CA ALA A 161 7.56 -4.00 10.90
C ALA A 161 7.20 -4.09 12.38
N GLU A 162 7.87 -4.89 13.19
CA GLU A 162 7.60 -4.98 14.62
C GLU A 162 7.99 -3.72 15.40
N ALA A 163 8.95 -2.93 14.92
CA ALA A 163 9.40 -1.73 15.60
C ALA A 163 8.56 -0.49 15.26
N PHE A 164 8.13 -0.37 13.99
CA PHE A 164 7.54 0.84 13.44
C PHE A 164 6.19 0.57 12.77
N THR A 165 5.59 1.59 12.15
CA THR A 165 4.31 1.43 11.46
C THR A 165 4.53 0.80 10.09
N LEU A 166 3.85 -0.31 9.83
CA LEU A 166 3.77 -0.98 8.53
C LEU A 166 2.43 -0.62 7.85
N CYS A 167 2.46 -0.14 6.61
CA CYS A 167 1.25 0.14 5.85
C CYS A 167 0.86 -1.08 5.00
N ASP A 168 -0.24 -1.75 5.33
CA ASP A 168 -0.67 -3.00 4.67
C ASP A 168 -1.71 -2.79 3.54
N ALA A 169 -1.96 -1.53 3.19
CA ALA A 169 -2.77 -1.08 2.06
C ALA A 169 -2.04 -0.01 1.21
N TYR A 170 -0.71 -0.13 1.08
CA TYR A 170 0.11 0.67 0.18
C TYR A 170 0.30 -0.06 -1.16
N HIS A 171 -0.05 0.61 -2.26
CA HIS A 171 -0.08 0.04 -3.60
C HIS A 171 1.01 0.65 -4.49
N CYS A 172 1.54 -0.11 -5.45
CA CYS A 172 2.21 0.53 -6.57
C CYS A 172 1.20 1.38 -7.35
N SER A 173 1.64 2.47 -7.98
CA SER A 173 0.70 3.45 -8.55
C SER A 173 0.04 2.94 -9.84
N MET A 174 0.66 1.98 -10.53
CA MET A 174 0.13 1.39 -11.75
C MET A 174 0.58 -0.05 -12.00
N HIS A 175 -0.20 -0.77 -12.80
CA HIS A 175 0.06 -2.14 -13.26
C HIS A 175 1.15 -2.20 -14.33
N THR A 176 2.41 -1.92 -13.98
CA THR A 176 3.58 -2.05 -14.88
C THR A 176 4.88 -2.09 -14.07
N GLY A 177 6.02 -2.04 -14.76
CA GLY A 177 7.37 -2.05 -14.18
C GLY A 177 7.80 -0.73 -13.53
N THR A 178 9.11 -0.68 -13.25
CA THR A 178 9.82 0.33 -12.46
C THR A 178 9.59 1.79 -12.85
N ILE A 179 10.00 2.21 -14.06
CA ILE A 179 10.10 3.65 -14.38
C ILE A 179 8.74 4.36 -14.33
N PRO A 180 7.67 3.84 -14.94
CA PRO A 180 6.36 4.48 -14.84
C PRO A 180 5.84 4.60 -13.40
N ASN A 181 6.08 3.60 -12.55
CA ASN A 181 5.74 3.69 -11.12
C ASN A 181 6.58 4.75 -10.40
N ARG A 182 7.90 4.80 -10.65
CA ARG A 182 8.77 5.85 -10.11
C ARG A 182 8.34 7.24 -10.59
N LEU A 183 7.81 7.43 -11.80
CA LEU A 183 7.30 8.74 -12.23
C LEU A 183 6.16 9.28 -11.33
N PHE A 184 5.29 8.42 -10.80
CA PHE A 184 4.31 8.83 -9.78
C PHE A 184 4.97 9.29 -8.49
N TYR A 185 6.03 8.60 -8.06
CA TYR A 185 6.81 8.96 -6.88
C TYR A 185 7.56 10.30 -7.01
N TRP A 186 8.07 10.61 -8.20
CA TRP A 186 8.83 11.84 -8.46
C TRP A 186 7.97 13.02 -8.90
N THR A 187 6.81 12.77 -9.52
CA THR A 187 6.03 13.81 -10.22
C THR A 187 4.52 13.74 -9.98
N GLY A 188 4.01 12.68 -9.32
CA GLY A 188 2.59 12.51 -9.07
C GLY A 188 1.78 11.96 -10.26
N THR A 189 2.44 11.65 -11.38
CA THR A 189 1.80 11.18 -12.62
C THR A 189 2.78 10.36 -13.46
N ASN A 190 2.28 9.51 -14.37
CA ASN A 190 3.08 8.93 -15.46
C ASN A 190 3.01 9.76 -16.75
N GLY A 191 2.48 10.99 -16.70
CA GLY A 191 2.40 11.90 -17.85
C GLY A 191 1.01 12.45 -18.21
N PRO A 192 -0.12 11.77 -17.99
CA PRO A 192 -1.43 12.22 -18.47
C PRO A 192 -1.80 13.65 -18.03
N SER A 193 -1.69 13.91 -16.73
CA SER A 193 -1.94 15.22 -16.12
C SER A 193 -0.79 16.22 -16.27
N GLY A 194 0.41 15.76 -16.65
CA GLY A 194 1.61 16.60 -16.78
C GLY A 194 1.84 17.11 -18.21
N ALA A 195 1.59 16.28 -19.22
CA ALA A 195 1.93 16.55 -20.61
C ALA A 195 1.02 15.84 -21.64
N ASN A 196 -0.11 15.25 -21.22
CA ASN A 196 -1.05 14.55 -22.11
C ASN A 196 -0.40 13.39 -22.90
N VAL A 197 0.53 12.69 -22.25
CA VAL A 197 1.22 11.47 -22.73
C VAL A 197 1.07 10.36 -21.68
N ALA A 198 1.46 9.13 -22.00
CA ALA A 198 1.56 8.06 -20.99
C ALA A 198 2.91 7.35 -21.06
N ALA A 199 3.68 7.41 -19.98
CA ALA A 199 4.85 6.55 -19.80
C ALA A 199 4.38 5.14 -19.41
N MET A 200 4.78 4.13 -20.20
CA MET A 200 4.33 2.74 -20.04
C MET A 200 5.44 1.73 -19.85
N VAL A 201 6.65 2.09 -20.27
CA VAL A 201 7.83 1.22 -20.27
C VAL A 201 9.04 2.01 -19.77
N ASN A 202 10.16 1.32 -19.61
CA ASN A 202 11.40 1.90 -19.11
C ASN A 202 12.08 2.80 -20.16
N GLU A 203 11.62 4.04 -20.28
CA GLU A 203 12.12 5.02 -21.26
C GLU A 203 12.93 6.15 -20.66
N PHE A 204 13.82 6.70 -21.49
CA PHE A 204 14.67 7.86 -21.18
C PHE A 204 15.56 7.71 -19.94
N ASN A 205 15.77 6.49 -19.46
CA ASN A 205 16.62 6.19 -18.31
C ASN A 205 17.06 4.71 -18.25
N GLY A 206 17.26 4.06 -19.42
CA GLY A 206 17.42 2.61 -19.58
C GLY A 206 18.73 2.00 -19.05
N GLY A 207 19.16 2.35 -17.82
CA GLY A 207 20.30 1.75 -17.13
C GLY A 207 21.44 2.70 -16.75
N ASN A 208 21.13 3.91 -16.25
CA ASN A 208 22.07 4.96 -15.76
C ASN A 208 22.51 6.00 -16.81
N ASP A 209 21.81 6.13 -17.93
CA ASP A 209 22.29 6.96 -19.03
C ASP A 209 21.93 8.45 -18.90
N VAL A 210 22.94 9.30 -19.04
CA VAL A 210 22.77 10.73 -19.29
C VAL A 210 22.47 10.94 -20.77
N GLY A 211 21.23 11.27 -21.10
CA GLY A 211 20.79 11.51 -22.49
C GLY A 211 20.76 12.99 -22.89
N PRO A 212 20.60 13.28 -24.20
CA PRO A 212 20.52 14.65 -24.70
C PRO A 212 19.20 15.33 -24.30
N SER A 213 19.22 16.66 -24.12
CA SER A 213 18.06 17.48 -23.74
C SER A 213 16.95 17.55 -24.80
N SER A 214 17.27 17.18 -26.04
CA SER A 214 16.30 17.00 -27.12
C SER A 214 15.35 15.81 -26.91
N GLN A 215 15.69 14.92 -25.97
CA GLN A 215 14.91 13.74 -25.60
C GLN A 215 14.56 13.76 -24.11
N GLY A 216 13.43 13.14 -23.75
CA GLY A 216 12.98 13.06 -22.37
C GLY A 216 11.59 13.63 -22.14
N TRP A 217 11.16 13.55 -20.89
CA TRP A 217 9.89 14.05 -20.38
C TRP A 217 9.88 15.59 -20.32
N THR A 218 8.71 16.20 -20.53
CA THR A 218 8.57 17.66 -20.73
C THR A 218 7.85 18.39 -19.60
N TRP A 219 7.28 17.69 -18.63
CA TRP A 219 6.63 18.29 -17.46
C TRP A 219 7.62 18.49 -16.30
N THR A 220 7.18 19.11 -15.21
CA THR A 220 8.03 19.39 -14.05
C THR A 220 7.94 18.32 -12.97
N THR A 221 9.03 18.11 -12.24
CA THR A 221 9.16 17.16 -11.12
C THR A 221 8.81 17.81 -9.78
N TYR A 222 8.61 17.03 -8.73
CA TYR A 222 8.39 17.60 -7.40
C TYR A 222 9.61 18.36 -6.88
N ALA A 223 10.83 17.92 -7.21
CA ALA A 223 12.07 18.64 -6.87
C ALA A 223 12.13 20.04 -7.49
N ASP A 224 11.64 20.23 -8.72
CA ASP A 224 11.51 21.57 -9.33
C ASP A 224 10.64 22.51 -8.47
N ARG A 225 9.62 21.95 -7.81
CA ARG A 225 8.69 22.70 -6.96
C ARG A 225 9.30 23.02 -5.61
N LEU A 226 10.01 22.06 -5.01
CA LEU A 226 10.77 22.30 -3.79
C LEU A 226 11.84 23.38 -4.01
N GLU A 227 12.56 23.32 -5.13
CA GLU A 227 13.55 24.32 -5.50
C GLU A 227 12.91 25.71 -5.60
N LYS A 228 11.81 25.83 -6.36
CA LYS A 228 11.08 27.09 -6.50
C LYS A 228 10.54 27.62 -5.16
N ALA A 229 10.16 26.74 -4.24
CA ALA A 229 9.66 27.10 -2.92
C ALA A 229 10.77 27.40 -1.90
N GLY A 230 12.05 27.21 -2.24
CA GLY A 230 13.17 27.35 -1.32
C GLY A 230 13.23 26.27 -0.23
N VAL A 231 12.54 25.14 -0.42
CA VAL A 231 12.63 23.99 0.49
C VAL A 231 13.90 23.22 0.16
N LYS A 232 14.82 23.08 1.13
CA LYS A 232 16.10 22.39 0.90
C LYS A 232 15.88 20.91 0.56
N TRP A 233 16.43 20.46 -0.56
CA TRP A 233 16.32 19.08 -1.00
C TRP A 233 17.63 18.56 -1.59
N LYS A 234 17.82 17.23 -1.64
CA LYS A 234 18.98 16.57 -2.27
C LYS A 234 18.64 15.14 -2.69
N VAL A 235 19.29 14.65 -3.75
CA VAL A 235 19.34 13.22 -4.09
C VAL A 235 20.70 12.68 -3.68
N TYR A 236 20.72 11.63 -2.86
CA TYR A 236 21.90 10.84 -2.55
C TYR A 236 21.98 9.70 -3.55
N GLN A 237 22.97 9.73 -4.45
CA GLN A 237 23.19 8.70 -5.48
C GLN A 237 24.67 8.60 -5.86
N SER A 238 25.11 7.40 -6.24
CA SER A 238 26.38 7.21 -6.93
C SER A 238 26.10 7.11 -8.42
N LEU A 239 26.70 7.98 -9.25
CA LEU A 239 26.55 7.86 -10.71
C LEU A 239 27.41 6.73 -11.30
N ALA A 240 28.25 6.07 -10.48
CA ALA A 240 28.89 4.82 -10.88
C ALA A 240 27.90 3.65 -10.90
N ASP A 241 26.84 3.72 -10.08
CA ASP A 241 25.75 2.73 -10.02
C ASP A 241 24.52 3.35 -9.34
N ASN A 242 23.63 3.97 -10.13
CA ASN A 242 22.31 4.45 -9.66
C ASN A 242 21.14 3.65 -10.26
N TYR A 243 21.45 2.55 -10.94
CA TYR A 243 20.55 1.60 -11.60
C TYR A 243 19.36 2.19 -12.38
N GLY A 244 19.47 3.41 -12.92
CA GLY A 244 18.44 4.07 -13.71
C GLY A 244 17.23 4.45 -12.86
N CYS A 245 17.39 4.52 -11.55
CA CYS A 245 16.29 4.70 -10.60
C CYS A 245 16.01 6.17 -10.24
N ASN A 246 16.82 7.10 -10.76
CA ASN A 246 16.60 8.55 -10.64
C ASN A 246 15.92 9.10 -11.89
N GLU A 247 14.58 9.11 -11.89
CA GLU A 247 13.80 9.49 -13.07
C GLU A 247 13.94 10.96 -13.47
N MET A 248 14.37 11.84 -12.55
CA MET A 248 14.53 13.27 -12.86
C MET A 248 15.57 13.48 -13.98
N MET A 249 16.56 12.59 -14.09
CA MET A 249 17.57 12.65 -15.15
C MET A 249 17.00 12.35 -16.56
N GLY A 250 15.78 11.78 -16.62
CA GLY A 250 15.03 11.55 -17.85
C GLY A 250 14.26 12.76 -18.38
N PHE A 251 14.27 13.90 -17.68
CA PHE A 251 13.51 15.10 -18.06
C PHE A 251 14.34 16.08 -18.90
N ARG A 252 13.74 16.69 -19.92
CA ARG A 252 14.45 17.55 -20.89
C ARG A 252 15.12 18.74 -20.22
N HIS A 253 14.46 19.40 -19.27
CA HIS A 253 15.03 20.57 -18.60
C HIS A 253 16.15 20.20 -17.63
N TRP A 254 16.09 19.02 -16.99
CA TRP A 254 17.19 18.47 -16.20
C TRP A 254 18.40 18.16 -17.08
N ARG A 255 18.17 17.51 -18.23
CA ARG A 255 19.21 17.23 -19.22
C ARG A 255 19.81 18.52 -19.79
N ALA A 256 18.99 19.55 -20.05
CA ALA A 256 19.47 20.86 -20.46
C ALA A 256 20.35 21.52 -19.38
N ALA A 257 20.00 21.37 -18.10
CA ALA A 257 20.84 21.83 -16.99
C ALA A 257 22.18 21.08 -16.94
N MET A 258 22.19 19.76 -17.17
CA MET A 258 23.42 18.99 -17.32
C MET A 258 24.25 19.47 -18.53
N GLU A 259 23.62 19.67 -19.69
CA GLU A 259 24.28 20.19 -20.90
C GLU A 259 24.83 21.61 -20.75
N GLY A 260 24.26 22.41 -19.85
CA GLY A 260 24.78 23.74 -19.49
C GLY A 260 26.04 23.69 -18.63
N MET A 261 26.32 22.56 -17.96
CA MET A 261 27.52 22.41 -17.12
C MET A 261 28.80 22.41 -17.96
N PRO A 262 29.90 23.02 -17.48
CA PRO A 262 31.24 22.83 -18.05
C PRO A 262 31.61 21.35 -18.14
N ALA A 263 32.35 20.97 -19.18
CA ALA A 263 32.66 19.56 -19.45
C ALA A 263 33.26 18.80 -18.24
N GLY A 264 34.13 19.45 -17.46
CA GLY A 264 34.74 18.85 -16.26
C GLY A 264 33.83 18.76 -15.02
N ARG A 265 32.63 19.34 -15.06
CA ARG A 265 31.62 19.31 -13.97
C ARG A 265 30.34 18.56 -14.36
N ARG A 266 30.19 18.18 -15.64
CA ARG A 266 28.99 17.53 -16.17
C ARG A 266 28.95 16.04 -15.82
N PRO A 267 27.79 15.47 -15.43
CA PRO A 267 27.58 14.02 -15.41
C PRO A 267 27.87 13.38 -16.78
N VAL A 268 28.50 12.21 -16.76
CA VAL A 268 28.81 11.44 -17.97
C VAL A 268 28.19 10.05 -17.88
N ALA A 269 27.77 9.52 -19.02
CA ALA A 269 27.24 8.16 -19.11
C ALA A 269 28.33 7.12 -18.81
N LEU A 270 27.92 5.97 -18.26
CA LEU A 270 28.81 4.84 -18.01
C LEU A 270 29.45 4.34 -19.32
N PRO A 271 30.68 3.80 -19.27
CA PRO A 271 31.49 3.51 -18.08
C PRO A 271 32.34 4.70 -17.59
N ALA A 272 32.16 5.90 -18.12
CA ALA A 272 32.92 7.06 -17.67
C ALA A 272 32.52 7.46 -16.24
N VAL A 273 33.48 8.00 -15.48
CA VAL A 273 33.27 8.39 -14.08
C VAL A 273 32.80 9.84 -14.02
N SER A 274 31.59 10.04 -13.50
CA SER A 274 31.06 11.38 -13.26
C SER A 274 31.81 12.09 -12.13
N PRO A 275 32.13 13.40 -12.28
CA PRO A 275 32.81 14.16 -11.25
C PRO A 275 31.99 14.21 -9.96
N ALA A 276 32.68 14.17 -8.82
CA ALA A 276 32.05 14.35 -7.52
C ALA A 276 31.31 15.69 -7.46
N TYR A 277 30.06 15.64 -6.98
CA TYR A 277 29.27 16.84 -6.73
C TYR A 277 29.95 17.70 -5.65
N ASP A 278 30.11 18.99 -5.95
CA ASP A 278 30.61 20.00 -5.02
C ASP A 278 29.58 21.13 -4.93
N PRO A 279 28.89 21.30 -3.79
CA PRO A 279 27.86 22.34 -3.65
C PRO A 279 28.43 23.75 -3.83
N ALA A 280 29.71 23.99 -3.54
CA ALA A 280 30.32 25.32 -3.69
C ALA A 280 30.56 25.71 -5.16
N ILE A 281 30.62 24.72 -6.06
CA ILE A 281 30.87 24.92 -7.49
C ILE A 281 29.59 24.69 -8.28
N ASP A 282 28.94 23.54 -8.07
CA ASP A 282 27.89 23.05 -8.95
C ASP A 282 26.56 23.74 -8.75
N ASP A 283 26.22 24.16 -7.51
CA ASP A 283 24.94 24.85 -7.26
C ASP A 283 24.91 26.24 -7.91
N ALA A 284 26.07 26.88 -8.07
CA ALA A 284 26.20 28.15 -8.80
C ALA A 284 26.07 27.97 -10.32
N LEU A 285 26.38 26.78 -10.83
CA LEU A 285 26.24 26.43 -12.25
C LEU A 285 24.81 25.96 -12.57
N SER A 286 24.21 25.20 -11.66
CA SER A 286 22.81 24.81 -11.73
C SER A 286 22.25 24.57 -10.33
N PRO A 287 21.12 25.21 -9.95
CA PRO A 287 20.44 24.90 -8.70
C PRO A 287 19.93 23.46 -8.64
N LEU A 288 19.84 22.75 -9.77
CA LEU A 288 19.39 21.37 -9.86
C LEU A 288 20.53 20.35 -9.69
N ALA A 289 21.80 20.80 -9.60
CA ALA A 289 22.97 19.92 -9.57
C ALA A 289 22.92 18.86 -8.45
N LYS A 290 22.40 19.22 -7.28
CA LYS A 290 22.16 18.31 -6.15
C LYS A 290 21.15 17.18 -6.39
N GLY A 291 20.47 17.19 -7.55
CA GLY A 291 19.56 16.11 -7.98
C GLY A 291 20.09 15.21 -9.08
N PHE A 292 21.09 15.67 -9.85
CA PHE A 292 21.65 14.89 -10.96
C PHE A 292 23.16 14.62 -10.85
N GLY A 293 23.87 15.26 -9.91
CA GLY A 293 25.30 15.07 -9.71
C GLY A 293 25.64 13.77 -8.98
N ASN A 294 26.93 13.41 -9.01
CA ASN A 294 27.47 12.28 -8.25
C ASN A 294 27.64 12.66 -6.77
N THR A 295 26.53 12.64 -6.02
CA THR A 295 26.46 13.10 -4.63
C THR A 295 26.96 12.07 -3.61
N MET A 296 27.18 10.83 -4.04
CA MET A 296 27.84 9.76 -3.28
C MET A 296 29.03 9.19 -4.07
N PRO A 297 30.09 9.99 -4.32
CA PRO A 297 31.19 9.60 -5.20
C PRO A 297 32.04 8.44 -4.66
N ASP A 298 32.05 8.23 -3.34
CA ASP A 298 32.72 7.09 -2.70
C ASP A 298 31.93 5.77 -2.87
N GLY A 299 30.83 5.80 -3.63
CA GLY A 299 30.00 4.64 -3.96
C GLY A 299 29.05 4.19 -2.85
N PHE A 300 29.00 4.90 -1.72
CA PHE A 300 28.14 4.53 -0.58
C PHE A 300 27.63 5.76 0.20
N LEU A 301 26.94 5.53 1.32
CA LEU A 301 26.20 6.51 2.13
C LEU A 301 27.05 7.59 2.84
N GLN A 302 28.30 7.83 2.44
CA GLN A 302 29.21 8.76 3.14
C GLN A 302 28.65 10.18 3.19
N ALA A 303 28.20 10.73 2.06
CA ALA A 303 27.63 12.07 2.03
C ALA A 303 26.36 12.22 2.88
N LEU A 304 25.56 11.15 3.03
CA LEU A 304 24.41 11.15 3.95
C LEU A 304 24.89 11.22 5.40
N ARG A 305 25.90 10.42 5.76
CA ARG A 305 26.48 10.44 7.12
C ARG A 305 27.06 11.81 7.44
N ASP A 306 27.77 12.43 6.50
CA ASP A 306 28.35 13.77 6.69
C ASP A 306 27.26 14.82 6.93
N ASP A 307 26.20 14.82 6.12
CA ASP A 307 25.08 15.76 6.28
C ASP A 307 24.35 15.56 7.62
N VAL A 308 24.19 14.32 8.09
CA VAL A 308 23.58 14.02 9.39
C VAL A 308 24.49 14.45 10.55
N GLN A 309 25.78 14.11 10.49
CA GLN A 309 26.75 14.45 11.55
C GLN A 309 26.92 15.96 11.70
N ASN A 310 26.91 16.69 10.59
CA ASN A 310 27.03 18.14 10.58
C ASN A 310 25.71 18.89 10.83
N GLY A 311 24.58 18.18 10.95
CA GLY A 311 23.27 18.80 11.15
C GLY A 311 22.78 19.57 9.93
N THR A 312 23.23 19.20 8.73
CA THR A 312 22.92 19.85 7.45
C THR A 312 22.01 19.00 6.54
N LEU A 313 21.46 17.89 7.05
CA LEU A 313 20.49 17.07 6.34
C LEU A 313 19.38 17.95 5.71
N PRO A 314 19.09 17.83 4.40
CA PRO A 314 18.03 18.60 3.76
C PRO A 314 16.64 18.30 4.32
N ALA A 315 15.67 19.16 4.02
CA ALA A 315 14.29 18.93 4.44
C ALA A 315 13.67 17.74 3.69
N VAL A 316 14.05 17.53 2.43
CA VAL A 316 13.63 16.37 1.61
C VAL A 316 14.85 15.70 1.00
N SER A 317 15.02 14.41 1.26
CA SER A 317 16.19 13.65 0.84
C SER A 317 15.75 12.36 0.15
N TRP A 318 16.09 12.20 -1.12
CA TRP A 318 15.90 10.93 -1.82
C TRP A 318 17.19 10.12 -1.82
N ILE A 319 17.10 8.81 -1.62
CA ILE A 319 18.24 7.89 -1.69
C ILE A 319 17.99 6.94 -2.86
N ILE A 320 18.97 6.87 -3.76
CA ILE A 320 19.03 5.86 -4.81
C ILE A 320 19.99 4.77 -4.38
N ALA A 321 19.46 3.57 -4.15
CA ALA A 321 20.28 2.41 -3.82
C ALA A 321 21.08 1.96 -5.05
N PRO A 322 22.36 1.59 -4.90
CA PRO A 322 23.09 0.88 -5.94
C PRO A 322 22.42 -0.45 -6.29
N SER A 323 22.63 -0.94 -7.51
CA SER A 323 22.03 -2.19 -8.03
C SER A 323 22.21 -3.40 -7.10
N THR A 324 23.34 -3.48 -6.38
CA THR A 324 23.65 -4.56 -5.42
C THR A 324 22.73 -4.58 -4.20
N TYR A 325 22.09 -3.45 -3.90
CA TYR A 325 21.29 -3.22 -2.69
C TYR A 325 19.84 -2.81 -2.99
N SER A 326 19.41 -2.76 -4.27
CA SER A 326 18.08 -2.28 -4.65
C SER A 326 16.93 -3.24 -4.30
N GLU A 327 17.27 -4.51 -4.08
CA GLU A 327 16.37 -5.68 -3.99
C GLU A 327 15.81 -6.20 -5.31
N HIS A 328 16.15 -5.54 -6.44
CA HIS A 328 15.86 -6.08 -7.76
C HIS A 328 16.43 -7.51 -7.89
N PRO A 329 15.62 -8.50 -8.32
CA PRO A 329 16.11 -9.85 -8.51
C PRO A 329 17.20 -9.89 -9.58
N GLY A 330 18.32 -10.55 -9.31
CA GLY A 330 19.46 -10.64 -10.22
C GLY A 330 20.70 -9.92 -9.72
N PRO A 331 20.70 -8.57 -9.57
CA PRO A 331 21.82 -7.83 -8.96
C PRO A 331 21.72 -7.73 -7.42
N SER A 332 20.51 -7.74 -6.84
CA SER A 332 20.29 -7.72 -5.38
C SER A 332 19.46 -8.91 -4.82
N SER A 333 19.30 -8.94 -3.50
CA SER A 333 18.52 -9.89 -2.71
C SER A 333 17.82 -9.20 -1.52
N PRO A 334 16.77 -9.81 -0.93
CA PRO A 334 16.14 -9.33 0.29
C PRO A 334 17.13 -9.06 1.44
N ALA A 335 18.11 -9.94 1.66
CA ALA A 335 19.08 -9.73 2.74
C ALA A 335 20.00 -8.52 2.48
N GLN A 336 20.40 -8.28 1.23
CA GLN A 336 21.23 -7.14 0.86
C GLN A 336 20.48 -5.81 0.98
N GLY A 337 19.22 -5.74 0.54
CA GLY A 337 18.39 -4.56 0.73
C GLY A 337 18.07 -4.30 2.20
N GLY A 338 17.76 -5.34 2.97
CA GLY A 338 17.61 -5.24 4.42
C GLY A 338 18.85 -4.66 5.10
N TRP A 339 20.05 -5.11 4.72
CA TRP A 339 21.30 -4.52 5.21
C TRP A 339 21.48 -3.06 4.77
N TYR A 340 21.11 -2.69 3.55
CA TYR A 340 21.21 -1.31 3.10
C TYR A 340 20.28 -0.37 3.86
N VAL A 341 19.03 -0.78 4.12
CA VAL A 341 18.10 -0.04 4.97
C VAL A 341 18.65 0.08 6.40
N GLN A 342 19.32 -0.95 6.91
CA GLN A 342 20.03 -0.88 8.19
C GLN A 342 21.09 0.23 8.19
N GLU A 343 21.92 0.32 7.16
CA GLU A 343 22.98 1.33 7.06
C GLU A 343 22.43 2.75 6.89
N VAL A 344 21.31 2.91 6.18
CA VAL A 344 20.58 4.19 6.11
C VAL A 344 20.08 4.57 7.51
N LEU A 345 19.46 3.65 8.24
CA LEU A 345 18.97 3.91 9.59
C LEU A 345 20.12 4.23 10.57
N ASP A 346 21.24 3.52 10.48
CA ASP A 346 22.44 3.82 11.28
C ASP A 346 23.03 5.18 10.94
N SER A 347 23.00 5.60 9.67
CA SER A 347 23.44 6.94 9.26
C SER A 347 22.56 8.03 9.87
N LEU A 348 21.23 7.87 9.80
CA LEU A 348 20.29 8.87 10.32
C LEU A 348 20.31 8.96 11.85
N THR A 349 20.46 7.83 12.53
CA THR A 349 20.44 7.76 14.01
C THR A 349 21.78 8.09 14.67
N ALA A 350 22.84 8.30 13.88
CA ALA A 350 24.15 8.71 14.39
C ALA A 350 24.12 10.09 15.07
N ASN A 351 23.17 10.96 14.69
CA ASN A 351 22.91 12.24 15.34
C ASN A 351 21.48 12.27 15.93
N PRO A 352 21.31 12.12 17.25
CA PRO A 352 19.99 12.13 17.90
C PRO A 352 19.17 13.40 17.64
N ASP A 353 19.82 14.56 17.52
CA ASP A 353 19.13 15.84 17.28
C ASP A 353 18.52 15.91 15.87
N VAL A 354 19.11 15.22 14.90
CA VAL A 354 18.56 15.07 13.54
C VAL A 354 17.48 14.01 13.52
N TRP A 355 17.77 12.81 14.04
CA TRP A 355 16.81 11.69 14.02
C TRP A 355 15.51 12.01 14.76
N SER A 356 15.57 12.71 15.89
CA SER A 356 14.36 13.15 16.63
C SER A 356 13.38 13.96 15.78
N LYS A 357 13.84 14.51 14.64
CA LYS A 357 13.06 15.32 13.69
C LYS A 357 12.87 14.66 12.32
N THR A 358 13.20 13.38 12.18
CA THR A 358 13.31 12.70 10.87
C THR A 358 12.23 11.65 10.67
N VAL A 359 11.68 11.61 9.46
CA VAL A 359 10.85 10.53 8.93
C VAL A 359 11.64 9.82 7.85
N LEU A 360 11.81 8.50 7.96
CA LEU A 360 12.32 7.64 6.89
C LEU A 360 11.15 6.81 6.32
N LEU A 361 10.87 6.98 5.03
CA LEU A 361 9.90 6.19 4.28
C LEU A 361 10.66 5.19 3.40
N VAL A 362 10.43 3.90 3.62
CA VAL A 362 11.00 2.82 2.81
C VAL A 362 9.87 2.10 2.09
N ASN A 363 9.85 2.20 0.76
CA ASN A 363 8.85 1.55 -0.09
C ASN A 363 9.50 0.83 -1.29
N TYR A 364 8.66 0.24 -2.14
CA TYR A 364 9.08 -0.40 -3.39
C TYR A 364 8.33 0.25 -4.57
N ASP A 365 8.91 0.17 -5.75
CA ASP A 365 8.36 0.69 -7.01
C ASP A 365 7.20 -0.16 -7.55
N GLU A 366 7.36 -1.48 -7.59
CA GLU A 366 6.36 -2.44 -8.05
C GLU A 366 6.65 -3.84 -7.49
N ASN A 367 5.91 -4.85 -7.95
CA ASN A 367 5.83 -6.15 -7.31
C ASN A 367 6.66 -7.26 -7.96
N ASP A 368 7.49 -6.97 -8.97
CA ASP A 368 8.19 -7.89 -9.88
C ASP A 368 7.28 -8.86 -10.62
N GLY A 369 5.96 -8.71 -10.47
CA GLY A 369 4.97 -9.72 -10.81
C GLY A 369 4.74 -10.78 -9.74
N PHE A 370 5.29 -10.70 -8.53
CA PHE A 370 4.89 -11.53 -7.39
C PHE A 370 3.44 -11.31 -6.99
N PHE A 371 2.79 -12.37 -6.53
CA PHE A 371 1.37 -12.39 -6.21
C PHE A 371 1.05 -11.57 -4.96
N ASP A 372 -0.01 -10.78 -5.05
CA ASP A 372 -0.70 -10.18 -3.92
C ASP A 372 -2.20 -10.45 -4.07
N HIS A 373 -2.85 -10.88 -2.99
CA HIS A 373 -4.23 -11.35 -3.04
C HIS A 373 -5.27 -10.23 -3.03
N LEU A 374 -4.89 -9.04 -2.58
CA LEU A 374 -5.84 -7.98 -2.31
C LEU A 374 -6.24 -7.29 -3.62
N PRO A 375 -7.55 -7.14 -3.93
CA PRO A 375 -7.95 -6.39 -5.11
C PRO A 375 -7.46 -4.93 -4.97
N PRO A 376 -6.68 -4.43 -5.93
CA PRO A 376 -6.19 -3.08 -5.85
C PRO A 376 -7.33 -2.08 -6.12
N PRO A 377 -7.34 -0.92 -5.44
CA PRO A 377 -8.39 0.07 -5.58
C PRO A 377 -8.18 0.84 -6.89
N SER A 378 -8.22 0.17 -8.04
CA SER A 378 -8.05 0.79 -9.36
C SER A 378 -9.33 1.46 -9.85
N ALA A 379 -9.22 2.43 -10.76
CA ALA A 379 -10.37 3.00 -11.46
C ALA A 379 -11.23 1.91 -12.14
N PRO A 380 -12.56 2.11 -12.32
CA PRO A 380 -13.45 1.10 -12.91
C PRO A 380 -13.01 0.74 -14.33
N SER A 381 -13.00 -0.55 -14.65
CA SER A 381 -12.69 -1.02 -16.00
C SER A 381 -13.83 -0.71 -16.97
N ARG A 382 -13.58 -0.83 -18.28
CA ARG A 382 -14.61 -0.68 -19.31
C ARG A 382 -15.08 -2.05 -19.80
N ASN A 383 -16.40 -2.17 -20.01
CA ASN A 383 -17.00 -3.28 -20.73
C ASN A 383 -16.66 -3.19 -22.22
N SER A 384 -16.95 -4.25 -22.97
CA SER A 384 -16.72 -4.31 -24.42
C SER A 384 -17.52 -3.26 -25.22
N ASP A 385 -18.62 -2.77 -24.66
CA ASP A 385 -19.44 -1.68 -25.23
C ASP A 385 -18.93 -0.27 -24.86
N GLY A 386 -17.83 -0.17 -24.12
CA GLY A 386 -17.21 1.09 -23.67
C GLY A 386 -17.77 1.68 -22.37
N THR A 387 -18.88 1.14 -21.84
CA THR A 387 -19.46 1.54 -20.56
C THR A 387 -18.56 1.13 -19.39
N LEU A 388 -18.68 1.80 -18.24
CA LEU A 388 -17.93 1.41 -17.04
C LEU A 388 -18.51 0.13 -16.41
N ALA A 389 -17.63 -0.80 -16.03
CA ALA A 389 -17.94 -1.88 -15.11
C ALA A 389 -17.95 -1.33 -13.67
N GLY A 390 -19.08 -0.72 -13.30
CA GLY A 390 -19.24 0.06 -12.07
C GLY A 390 -19.47 1.53 -12.38
N ALA A 391 -19.07 2.43 -11.49
CA ALA A 391 -19.27 3.87 -11.66
C ALA A 391 -18.33 4.69 -10.76
N SER A 392 -18.33 6.02 -10.93
CA SER A 392 -17.58 6.96 -10.10
C SER A 392 -18.45 8.16 -9.73
N THR A 393 -18.24 8.73 -8.54
CA THR A 393 -18.80 10.04 -8.17
C THR A 393 -17.95 11.21 -8.69
N LEU A 394 -16.70 10.94 -9.09
CA LEU A 394 -15.84 11.91 -9.75
C LEU A 394 -16.31 12.13 -11.19
N ALA A 395 -16.09 13.34 -11.71
CA ALA A 395 -16.41 13.65 -13.09
C ALA A 395 -15.56 12.82 -14.07
N ASP A 396 -16.10 12.54 -15.26
CA ASP A 396 -15.38 11.80 -16.30
C ASP A 396 -14.04 12.46 -16.68
N ALA A 397 -13.97 13.79 -16.65
CA ALA A 397 -12.74 14.54 -16.93
C ALA A 397 -11.65 14.31 -15.86
N ASP A 398 -12.06 14.15 -14.60
CA ASP A 398 -11.14 13.84 -13.50
C ASP A 398 -10.66 12.39 -13.55
N MET A 399 -11.56 11.48 -13.94
CA MET A 399 -11.26 10.06 -14.13
C MET A 399 -10.43 9.79 -15.39
N ALA A 400 -10.45 10.66 -16.39
CA ALA A 400 -9.78 10.45 -17.69
C ALA A 400 -8.27 10.16 -17.53
N PHE A 401 -7.61 10.79 -16.56
CA PHE A 401 -6.18 10.61 -16.28
C PHE A 401 -5.83 9.20 -15.76
N GLU A 402 -6.81 8.41 -15.34
CA GLU A 402 -6.59 7.06 -14.81
C GLU A 402 -6.63 5.97 -15.89
N TYR A 403 -6.85 6.33 -17.17
CA TYR A 403 -6.98 5.37 -18.27
C TYR A 403 -5.89 5.55 -19.32
N PHE A 404 -5.41 4.44 -19.88
CA PHE A 404 -4.45 4.45 -20.98
C PHE A 404 -5.11 4.83 -22.32
N ASN A 405 -5.46 6.11 -22.46
CA ASN A 405 -6.07 6.74 -23.64
C ASN A 405 -5.22 7.90 -24.19
N TYR A 406 -3.94 7.91 -23.84
CA TYR A 406 -3.00 8.98 -24.17
C TYR A 406 -2.03 8.52 -25.23
N GLN A 407 -1.57 9.47 -26.04
CA GLN A 407 -0.55 9.18 -27.03
C GLN A 407 0.70 8.68 -26.32
N PRO A 408 1.30 7.59 -26.80
CA PRO A 408 2.58 7.16 -26.28
C PRO A 408 3.64 8.24 -26.55
N ALA A 409 4.51 8.47 -25.58
CA ALA A 409 5.54 9.51 -25.66
C ALA A 409 6.62 9.19 -26.70
N THR A 410 6.79 7.92 -27.07
CA THR A 410 7.66 7.49 -28.17
C THR A 410 6.99 6.38 -29.00
N ALA A 411 7.52 6.14 -30.20
CA ALA A 411 7.06 5.07 -31.08
C ALA A 411 7.31 3.64 -30.54
N ASN A 412 8.18 3.48 -29.54
CA ASN A 412 8.52 2.17 -28.96
C ASN A 412 7.57 1.75 -27.84
N GLN A 413 6.73 2.66 -27.36
CA GLN A 413 5.75 2.38 -26.34
C GLN A 413 4.54 1.63 -26.91
N LEU A 414 3.79 1.00 -26.00
CA LEU A 414 2.59 0.24 -26.33
C LEU A 414 1.51 1.15 -26.91
N LYS A 415 0.66 0.59 -27.77
CA LYS A 415 -0.55 1.27 -28.19
C LYS A 415 -1.52 1.38 -27.02
N GLN A 416 -2.19 2.52 -26.91
CA GLN A 416 -3.27 2.74 -25.96
C GLN A 416 -4.34 1.63 -26.06
N ASP A 417 -4.80 1.14 -24.91
CA ASP A 417 -5.80 0.06 -24.80
C ASP A 417 -7.02 0.44 -23.94
N GLY A 418 -7.05 1.67 -23.41
CA GLY A 418 -8.12 2.21 -22.59
C GLY A 418 -8.27 1.56 -21.21
N LYS A 419 -7.34 0.68 -20.80
CA LYS A 419 -7.40 0.05 -19.49
C LYS A 419 -6.96 1.02 -18.38
N PRO A 420 -7.48 0.85 -17.15
CA PRO A 420 -7.01 1.61 -16.00
C PRO A 420 -5.51 1.43 -15.75
N PHE A 421 -4.81 2.52 -15.43
CA PHE A 421 -3.41 2.45 -15.03
C PHE A 421 -3.24 1.72 -13.70
N GLY A 422 -4.04 2.07 -12.70
CA GLY A 422 -3.95 1.55 -11.34
C GLY A 422 -4.85 2.31 -10.37
N PRO A 423 -4.49 2.39 -9.07
CA PRO A 423 -3.40 1.70 -8.36
C PRO A 423 -3.25 0.20 -8.70
N GLY A 424 -2.03 -0.31 -8.62
CA GLY A 424 -1.66 -1.71 -8.86
C GLY A 424 -1.58 -2.55 -7.59
N PRO A 425 -0.95 -3.75 -7.63
CA PRO A 425 -0.80 -4.62 -6.45
C PRO A 425 -0.14 -3.94 -5.26
N ARG A 426 -0.36 -4.47 -4.05
CA ARG A 426 0.30 -3.94 -2.85
C ARG A 426 1.80 -4.19 -2.90
N VAL A 427 2.54 -3.20 -2.41
CA VAL A 427 3.99 -3.28 -2.18
C VAL A 427 4.29 -2.81 -0.75
N PRO A 428 5.37 -3.28 -0.10
CA PRO A 428 5.68 -2.86 1.26
C PRO A 428 5.90 -1.34 1.39
N LEU A 429 5.42 -0.76 2.49
CA LEU A 429 5.83 0.55 2.98
C LEU A 429 6.02 0.50 4.50
N TRP A 430 7.23 0.81 4.96
CA TRP A 430 7.48 1.14 6.36
C TRP A 430 7.55 2.65 6.54
N VAL A 431 6.91 3.11 7.61
CA VAL A 431 7.06 4.47 8.13
C VAL A 431 7.96 4.38 9.35
N ILE A 432 9.25 4.70 9.20
CA ILE A 432 10.29 4.52 10.22
C ILE A 432 10.64 5.88 10.83
N SER A 433 10.22 6.11 12.07
CA SER A 433 10.37 7.42 12.71
C SER A 433 10.10 7.35 14.22
N PRO A 434 10.61 8.30 15.02
CA PRO A 434 10.21 8.43 16.42
C PRO A 434 8.69 8.55 16.64
N TRP A 435 7.94 9.09 15.67
CA TRP A 435 6.47 9.21 15.73
C TRP A 435 5.69 7.97 15.30
N SER A 436 6.36 6.91 14.81
CA SER A 436 5.69 5.72 14.27
C SER A 436 6.06 4.43 15.02
N ARG A 437 6.74 4.55 16.17
CA ARG A 437 7.18 3.44 17.02
C ARG A 437 5.99 2.65 17.58
N GLY A 438 6.20 1.35 17.83
CA GLY A 438 5.24 0.48 18.52
C GLY A 438 4.69 -0.68 17.71
N GLY A 439 5.24 -0.94 16.51
CA GLY A 439 4.83 -2.09 15.69
C GLY A 439 3.39 -1.97 15.18
N TRP A 440 2.98 -0.77 14.79
CA TRP A 440 1.63 -0.50 14.33
C TRP A 440 1.38 -1.04 12.92
N VAL A 441 0.11 -1.31 12.60
CA VAL A 441 -0.37 -1.46 11.22
C VAL A 441 -1.26 -0.27 10.84
N ASN A 442 -1.16 0.20 9.61
CA ASN A 442 -2.08 1.17 9.03
C ASN A 442 -2.67 0.60 7.72
N SER A 443 -4.00 0.56 7.66
CA SER A 443 -4.76 -0.04 6.54
C SER A 443 -5.55 1.01 5.73
N GLN A 444 -5.14 2.28 5.78
CA GLN A 444 -5.62 3.30 4.85
C GLN A 444 -5.01 3.04 3.47
N THR A 445 -5.81 3.20 2.42
CA THR A 445 -5.35 3.09 1.05
C THR A 445 -4.32 4.18 0.73
N PHE A 446 -3.15 3.76 0.24
CA PHE A 446 -2.06 4.63 -0.19
C PHE A 446 -1.48 4.15 -1.53
N ASP A 447 -0.79 5.05 -2.24
CA ASP A 447 0.08 4.70 -3.36
C ASP A 447 1.35 5.58 -3.37
N HIS A 448 2.15 5.59 -4.45
CA HIS A 448 3.36 6.39 -4.48
C HIS A 448 3.12 7.90 -4.39
N THR A 449 1.95 8.38 -4.84
CA THR A 449 1.57 9.79 -4.71
C THR A 449 1.35 10.20 -3.26
N SER A 450 1.04 9.25 -2.36
CA SER A 450 0.91 9.49 -0.92
C SER A 450 2.19 10.04 -0.28
N THR A 451 3.37 9.70 -0.83
CA THR A 451 4.63 10.27 -0.35
C THR A 451 4.73 11.77 -0.66
N LEU A 452 4.28 12.20 -1.84
CA LEU A 452 4.23 13.61 -2.21
C LEU A 452 3.15 14.34 -1.41
N LEU A 453 1.96 13.74 -1.21
CA LEU A 453 0.91 14.32 -0.36
C LEU A 453 1.39 14.59 1.07
N PHE A 454 2.20 13.70 1.65
CA PHE A 454 2.83 13.92 2.94
C PHE A 454 3.77 15.15 2.92
N LEU A 455 4.57 15.28 1.86
CA LEU A 455 5.45 16.44 1.66
C LEU A 455 4.65 17.74 1.46
N GLU A 456 3.50 17.70 0.76
CA GLU A 456 2.60 18.87 0.66
C GLU A 456 2.12 19.31 2.04
N LYS A 457 1.65 18.35 2.86
CA LYS A 457 1.16 18.63 4.22
C LYS A 457 2.25 19.18 5.11
N ARG A 458 3.48 18.67 4.97
CA ARG A 458 4.60 19.12 5.78
C ARG A 458 5.12 20.48 5.35
N PHE A 459 5.42 20.67 4.06
CA PHE A 459 6.19 21.81 3.57
C PHE A 459 5.36 22.87 2.83
N GLY A 460 4.06 22.63 2.62
CA GLY A 460 3.16 23.57 1.94
C GLY A 460 3.39 23.67 0.44
N VAL A 461 4.14 22.75 -0.16
CA VAL A 461 4.45 22.73 -1.60
C VAL A 461 3.55 21.72 -2.31
N ARG A 462 2.57 22.21 -3.07
CA ARG A 462 1.59 21.36 -3.78
C ARG A 462 2.14 20.77 -5.08
N GLU A 463 1.87 19.50 -5.34
CA GLU A 463 2.05 18.79 -6.61
C GLU A 463 0.74 18.78 -7.44
N PRO A 464 0.54 19.73 -8.37
CA PRO A 464 -0.67 19.81 -9.20
C PRO A 464 -0.89 18.61 -10.13
N GLN A 465 0.11 17.77 -10.39
CA GLN A 465 -0.02 16.64 -11.31
C GLN A 465 -0.68 15.41 -10.68
N ILE A 466 -0.78 15.34 -9.34
CA ILE A 466 -1.57 14.29 -8.67
C ILE A 466 -3.04 14.50 -9.03
N GLY A 467 -3.60 13.52 -9.76
CA GLY A 467 -4.98 13.53 -10.26
C GLY A 467 -6.03 13.54 -9.14
N ALA A 468 -7.24 14.01 -9.46
CA ALA A 468 -8.34 14.11 -8.51
C ALA A 468 -8.74 12.75 -7.92
N TYR A 469 -8.66 11.69 -8.73
CA TYR A 469 -8.84 10.31 -8.26
C TYR A 469 -7.85 9.95 -7.14
N ARG A 470 -6.54 10.14 -7.37
CA ARG A 470 -5.49 9.85 -6.40
C ARG A 470 -5.65 10.67 -5.12
N ARG A 471 -5.99 11.97 -5.23
CA ARG A 471 -6.26 12.82 -4.06
C ARG A 471 -7.49 12.42 -3.26
N SER A 472 -8.47 11.80 -3.91
CA SER A 472 -9.68 11.32 -3.24
C SER A 472 -9.45 9.97 -2.55
N ILE A 473 -8.80 9.02 -3.24
CA ILE A 473 -8.72 7.62 -2.80
C ILE A 473 -7.47 7.33 -1.96
N CYS A 474 -6.33 7.94 -2.29
CA CYS A 474 -5.05 7.67 -1.62
C CYS A 474 -4.82 8.69 -0.50
N GLY A 475 -4.54 8.21 0.71
CA GLY A 475 -4.25 9.06 1.86
C GLY A 475 -2.88 9.75 1.78
N ASP A 476 -2.61 10.66 2.70
CA ASP A 476 -1.40 11.49 2.75
C ASP A 476 -0.33 10.99 3.74
N LEU A 477 -0.43 9.72 4.16
CA LEU A 477 0.40 9.04 5.17
C LEU A 477 0.32 9.60 6.61
N THR A 478 -0.39 10.70 6.88
CA THR A 478 -0.40 11.30 8.23
C THR A 478 -1.01 10.39 9.29
N SER A 479 -1.95 9.52 8.92
CA SER A 479 -2.56 8.51 9.79
C SER A 479 -1.60 7.40 10.21
N ALA A 480 -0.41 7.30 9.61
CA ALA A 480 0.61 6.31 9.99
C ALA A 480 1.47 6.77 11.19
N PHE A 481 1.20 7.94 11.77
CA PHE A 481 1.99 8.54 12.84
C PHE A 481 1.15 8.88 14.06
N ASN A 482 1.79 8.84 15.23
CA ASN A 482 1.33 9.50 16.44
C ASN A 482 2.16 10.76 16.65
N PHE A 483 1.68 11.91 16.16
CA PHE A 483 2.38 13.19 16.39
C PHE A 483 2.12 13.76 17.79
N VAL A 484 1.01 13.41 18.43
CA VAL A 484 0.52 14.05 19.66
C VAL A 484 1.34 13.61 20.87
N ASN A 485 1.49 12.31 21.10
CA ASN A 485 2.20 11.76 22.26
C ASN A 485 3.11 10.56 21.88
N PRO A 486 4.00 10.73 20.89
CA PRO A 486 4.87 9.66 20.38
C PRO A 486 5.81 9.04 21.42
N ASN A 487 6.11 9.77 22.50
CA ASN A 487 7.08 9.39 23.53
C ASN A 487 6.48 8.54 24.66
N THR A 488 5.16 8.30 24.64
CA THR A 488 4.49 7.40 25.59
C THR A 488 4.17 6.02 25.01
N GLU A 489 4.52 5.78 23.75
CA GLU A 489 4.29 4.50 23.07
C GLU A 489 5.07 3.36 23.74
N LYS A 490 4.41 2.21 23.94
CA LYS A 490 5.05 1.02 24.50
C LYS A 490 5.94 0.38 23.45
N LEU A 491 7.22 0.21 23.76
CA LEU A 491 8.17 -0.42 22.85
C LEU A 491 8.02 -1.96 22.89
N PRO A 492 8.04 -2.64 21.73
CA PRO A 492 7.98 -4.11 21.66
C PRO A 492 9.26 -4.78 22.17
N THR A 493 9.21 -6.10 22.42
CA THR A 493 10.36 -6.94 22.81
C THR A 493 10.43 -8.17 21.91
N LEU A 494 11.47 -8.33 21.08
CA LEU A 494 11.61 -9.43 20.11
C LEU A 494 13.06 -9.73 19.74
N ALA A 495 13.49 -10.99 19.63
CA ALA A 495 14.90 -11.40 19.49
C ALA A 495 15.48 -11.34 18.05
N GLY A 496 16.75 -10.95 17.92
CA GLY A 496 17.61 -11.24 16.76
C GLY A 496 18.52 -10.08 16.29
N ARG A 497 19.75 -10.42 15.88
CA ARG A 497 20.75 -9.56 15.21
C ARG A 497 21.29 -10.26 13.96
N SER A 498 21.57 -9.53 12.87
CA SER A 498 22.37 -9.97 11.72
C SER A 498 23.51 -8.99 11.46
N THR A 499 24.65 -9.44 10.91
CA THR A 499 25.82 -8.58 10.57
C THR A 499 26.11 -8.63 9.07
N LYS A 500 26.79 -7.61 8.50
CA LYS A 500 27.16 -7.57 7.07
C LYS A 500 27.87 -8.85 6.60
N VAL A 501 28.89 -9.29 7.35
CA VAL A 501 29.65 -10.51 7.02
C VAL A 501 28.76 -11.75 7.06
N ALA A 502 27.82 -11.83 8.01
CA ALA A 502 26.87 -12.93 8.07
C ALA A 502 25.92 -12.94 6.85
N VAL A 503 25.47 -11.77 6.41
CA VAL A 503 24.64 -11.62 5.20
C VAL A 503 25.43 -12.01 3.95
N ASP A 504 26.64 -11.48 3.76
CA ASP A 504 27.49 -11.79 2.59
C ASP A 504 27.76 -13.31 2.48
N ASN A 505 28.05 -13.98 3.60
CA ASN A 505 28.26 -15.42 3.65
C ASN A 505 26.98 -16.21 3.35
N LEU A 506 25.82 -15.77 3.85
CA LEU A 506 24.53 -16.39 3.56
C LEU A 506 24.21 -16.29 2.05
N ILE A 507 24.44 -15.13 1.43
CA ILE A 507 24.21 -14.93 -0.01
C ILE A 507 25.12 -15.83 -0.84
N ALA A 508 26.42 -15.91 -0.51
CA ALA A 508 27.35 -16.79 -1.21
C ALA A 508 26.95 -18.26 -1.10
N ALA A 509 26.52 -18.71 0.08
CA ALA A 509 26.04 -20.08 0.30
C ALA A 509 24.74 -20.37 -0.47
N GLN A 510 23.77 -19.45 -0.44
CA GLN A 510 22.48 -19.60 -1.11
C GLN A 510 22.61 -19.59 -2.63
N ALA A 511 23.51 -18.76 -3.20
CA ALA A 511 23.75 -18.70 -4.64
C ALA A 511 24.21 -20.03 -5.26
N ALA A 512 24.82 -20.91 -4.46
CA ALA A 512 25.28 -22.23 -4.89
C ALA A 512 24.21 -23.33 -4.82
N LEU A 513 23.02 -23.04 -4.25
CA LEU A 513 21.94 -24.01 -4.09
C LEU A 513 20.99 -24.04 -5.31
N PRO A 514 20.35 -25.19 -5.61
CA PRO A 514 19.35 -25.28 -6.68
C PRO A 514 18.12 -24.42 -6.37
N LYS A 515 17.35 -24.10 -7.42
CA LYS A 515 16.06 -23.40 -7.28
C LYS A 515 15.07 -24.26 -6.47
N ILE A 516 14.30 -23.61 -5.60
CA ILE A 516 13.25 -24.26 -4.83
C ILE A 516 12.12 -24.66 -5.79
N PRO A 517 11.77 -25.95 -5.90
CA PRO A 517 10.69 -26.38 -6.80
C PRO A 517 9.33 -25.94 -6.27
N VAL A 518 8.38 -25.71 -7.17
CA VAL A 518 6.97 -25.54 -6.80
C VAL A 518 6.47 -26.82 -6.12
N PRO A 519 5.84 -26.75 -4.94
CA PRO A 519 5.31 -27.95 -4.28
C PRO A 519 4.32 -28.70 -5.18
N ALA A 520 4.45 -30.03 -5.22
CA ALA A 520 3.56 -30.89 -6.03
C ALA A 520 2.11 -30.93 -5.50
N THR A 521 1.91 -30.59 -4.22
CA THR A 521 0.59 -30.53 -3.58
C THR A 521 0.28 -29.10 -3.18
N ALA A 522 -0.83 -28.57 -3.69
CA ALA A 522 -1.32 -27.24 -3.32
C ALA A 522 -1.83 -27.23 -1.87
N MET A 523 -1.20 -26.41 -1.03
CA MET A 523 -1.59 -26.17 0.35
C MET A 523 -1.51 -24.67 0.62
N LEU A 524 -2.52 -24.12 1.29
CA LEU A 524 -2.48 -22.71 1.67
C LEU A 524 -1.43 -22.48 2.76
N PRO A 525 -0.72 -21.33 2.72
CA PRO A 525 0.10 -20.89 3.85
C PRO A 525 -0.74 -20.74 5.11
N VAL A 526 -0.09 -20.94 6.27
CA VAL A 526 -0.68 -20.61 7.57
C VAL A 526 -0.15 -19.25 7.99
N GLN A 527 -1.04 -18.26 8.11
CA GLN A 527 -0.69 -16.95 8.67
C GLN A 527 -0.55 -17.06 10.19
N GLU A 528 0.46 -16.42 10.78
CA GLU A 528 0.62 -16.34 12.24
C GLU A 528 -0.63 -15.67 12.84
N SER A 529 -1.28 -16.35 13.79
CA SER A 529 -2.46 -15.81 14.46
C SER A 529 -2.09 -14.72 15.47
N GLY A 530 -2.94 -13.72 15.65
CA GLY A 530 -2.76 -12.67 16.65
C GLY A 530 -3.00 -11.28 16.08
N THR A 531 -3.07 -10.30 16.97
CA THR A 531 -3.34 -8.90 16.61
C THR A 531 -2.11 -8.03 16.74
N ARG A 532 -2.12 -6.91 16.01
CA ARG A 532 -1.18 -5.80 16.17
C ARG A 532 -1.93 -4.54 16.55
N PRO A 533 -1.30 -3.57 17.24
CA PRO A 533 -1.82 -2.22 17.34
C PRO A 533 -2.13 -1.69 15.94
N SER A 534 -3.30 -1.09 15.74
CA SER A 534 -3.77 -0.57 14.45
C SER A 534 -4.12 0.90 14.57
N ARG A 535 -3.58 1.73 13.69
CA ARG A 535 -3.85 3.16 13.70
C ARG A 535 -5.30 3.46 13.32
N ALA A 536 -5.82 4.56 13.87
CA ALA A 536 -7.13 5.09 13.53
C ALA A 536 -7.22 5.34 12.01
N LEU A 537 -8.31 4.90 11.39
CA LEU A 537 -8.56 5.11 9.96
C LEU A 537 -9.77 6.03 9.76
N PRO A 538 -9.87 6.71 8.62
CA PRO A 538 -10.93 7.70 8.40
C PRO A 538 -12.27 7.08 7.97
N TYR A 539 -12.37 5.76 7.82
CA TYR A 539 -13.44 5.14 7.04
C TYR A 539 -14.78 5.00 7.77
N GLU A 540 -15.84 5.52 7.18
CA GLU A 540 -17.23 5.20 7.54
C GLU A 540 -17.99 4.85 6.26
N LEU A 541 -18.15 3.54 6.02
CA LEU A 541 -18.66 3.01 4.76
C LEU A 541 -19.97 2.25 4.98
N HIS A 542 -20.90 2.41 4.04
CA HIS A 542 -22.16 1.69 4.03
C HIS A 542 -22.50 1.16 2.64
N THR A 543 -23.16 0.01 2.61
CA THR A 543 -23.77 -0.55 1.40
C THR A 543 -25.10 -1.14 1.80
N THR A 544 -26.16 -0.72 1.13
CA THR A 544 -27.53 -1.23 1.33
C THR A 544 -28.10 -1.71 0.01
N ALA A 545 -28.98 -2.71 0.06
CA ALA A 545 -29.65 -3.24 -1.12
C ALA A 545 -31.10 -2.78 -1.22
N ARG A 546 -31.61 -2.72 -2.45
CA ARG A 546 -33.02 -2.61 -2.79
C ARG A 546 -33.34 -3.67 -3.83
N ALA A 547 -34.09 -4.69 -3.43
CA ALA A 547 -34.65 -5.68 -4.34
C ALA A 547 -35.97 -5.17 -4.94
N ASP A 548 -36.08 -5.19 -6.27
CA ASP A 548 -37.26 -4.77 -7.02
C ASP A 548 -37.75 -5.89 -7.92
N ALA A 549 -38.68 -6.70 -7.41
CA ALA A 549 -39.22 -7.85 -8.12
C ALA A 549 -40.00 -7.46 -9.40
N ARG A 550 -40.57 -6.26 -9.46
CA ARG A 550 -41.30 -5.79 -10.65
C ARG A 550 -40.34 -5.40 -11.76
N ALA A 551 -39.23 -4.75 -11.40
CA ALA A 551 -38.18 -4.42 -12.34
C ALA A 551 -37.26 -5.61 -12.67
N GLY A 552 -37.37 -6.72 -11.93
CA GLY A 552 -36.47 -7.87 -12.09
C GLY A 552 -35.01 -7.53 -11.74
N ALA A 553 -34.80 -6.59 -10.80
CA ALA A 553 -33.49 -6.02 -10.52
C ALA A 553 -33.18 -5.86 -9.03
N VAL A 554 -31.89 -5.84 -8.70
CA VAL A 554 -31.36 -5.48 -7.37
C VAL A 554 -30.44 -4.28 -7.53
N THR A 555 -30.66 -3.24 -6.72
CA THR A 555 -29.81 -2.05 -6.66
C THR A 555 -29.01 -2.06 -5.36
N LEU A 556 -27.69 -1.83 -5.44
CA LEU A 556 -26.86 -1.53 -4.27
C LEU A 556 -26.58 -0.03 -4.25
N ALA A 557 -26.77 0.60 -3.09
CA ALA A 557 -26.36 1.97 -2.82
C ALA A 557 -25.09 1.95 -1.94
N PHE A 558 -24.04 2.60 -2.39
CA PHE A 558 -22.74 2.74 -1.71
C PHE A 558 -22.64 4.15 -1.15
N ALA A 559 -22.57 4.29 0.17
CA ALA A 559 -22.39 5.57 0.83
C ALA A 559 -21.03 5.62 1.53
N ASN A 560 -20.36 6.76 1.40
CA ASN A 560 -19.08 7.02 2.03
C ASN A 560 -19.20 8.25 2.93
N ASN A 561 -19.30 8.05 4.24
CA ASN A 561 -19.34 9.11 5.25
C ASN A 561 -17.97 9.35 5.89
N SER A 562 -16.90 8.85 5.27
CA SER A 562 -15.56 8.88 5.84
C SER A 562 -15.10 10.29 6.18
N LEU A 563 -14.34 10.39 7.27
CA LEU A 563 -13.75 11.64 7.75
C LEU A 563 -12.56 12.06 6.88
N ASN A 564 -12.11 13.31 7.07
CA ASN A 564 -10.91 13.87 6.44
C ASN A 564 -10.86 13.76 4.90
N GLY A 565 -12.03 13.66 4.25
CA GLY A 565 -12.13 13.60 2.79
C GLY A 565 -11.76 12.25 2.17
N ALA A 566 -11.62 11.18 2.97
CA ALA A 566 -11.18 9.88 2.47
C ALA A 566 -12.23 9.21 1.56
N GLY A 567 -11.95 9.16 0.26
CA GLY A 567 -12.70 8.37 -0.71
C GLY A 567 -12.48 6.86 -0.52
N ALA A 568 -13.34 6.05 -1.14
CA ALA A 568 -13.24 4.60 -1.12
C ALA A 568 -13.61 3.98 -2.48
N VAL A 569 -13.02 2.82 -2.75
CA VAL A 569 -13.40 1.95 -3.87
C VAL A 569 -14.08 0.72 -3.32
N PHE A 570 -15.32 0.47 -3.74
CA PHE A 570 -16.03 -0.77 -3.47
C PHE A 570 -15.90 -1.70 -4.67
N HIS A 571 -15.49 -2.94 -4.42
CA HIS A 571 -15.45 -4.00 -5.43
C HIS A 571 -16.67 -4.89 -5.28
N VAL A 572 -17.38 -5.16 -6.38
CA VAL A 572 -18.54 -6.05 -6.38
C VAL A 572 -18.30 -7.20 -7.35
N TYR A 573 -18.26 -8.41 -6.80
CA TYR A 573 -18.20 -9.66 -7.54
C TYR A 573 -19.60 -10.27 -7.54
N ASP A 574 -20.17 -10.46 -8.74
CA ASP A 574 -21.40 -11.24 -8.89
C ASP A 574 -21.03 -12.71 -8.87
N LYS A 575 -21.34 -13.42 -7.78
CA LYS A 575 -20.95 -14.82 -7.58
C LYS A 575 -21.72 -15.77 -8.50
N LEU A 576 -22.79 -15.31 -9.15
CA LEU A 576 -23.47 -16.07 -10.20
C LEU A 576 -22.80 -15.90 -11.57
N HIS A 577 -22.00 -14.84 -11.75
CA HIS A 577 -21.37 -14.45 -13.02
C HIS A 577 -19.90 -14.02 -12.84
N LEU A 578 -19.08 -14.88 -12.21
CA LEU A 578 -17.66 -14.58 -11.93
C LEU A 578 -16.76 -14.52 -13.18
N ASP A 579 -17.30 -14.83 -14.35
CA ASP A 579 -16.68 -14.60 -15.65
C ASP A 579 -16.79 -13.12 -16.09
N GLN A 580 -17.75 -12.36 -15.56
CA GLN A 580 -17.90 -10.93 -15.86
C GLN A 580 -16.82 -10.08 -15.19
N ILE A 581 -16.63 -8.87 -15.69
CA ILE A 581 -15.71 -7.91 -15.05
C ILE A 581 -16.31 -7.51 -13.70
N PRO A 582 -15.60 -7.67 -12.57
CA PRO A 582 -16.10 -7.21 -11.28
C PRO A 582 -16.28 -5.70 -11.32
N ARG A 583 -17.41 -5.23 -10.78
CA ARG A 583 -17.76 -3.81 -10.85
C ARG A 583 -17.04 -3.05 -9.74
N ARG A 584 -16.50 -1.87 -10.05
CA ARG A 584 -15.86 -0.98 -9.07
C ARG A 584 -16.63 0.32 -8.94
N TYR A 585 -16.92 0.71 -7.70
CA TYR A 585 -17.64 1.93 -7.38
C TYR A 585 -16.70 2.86 -6.63
N VAL A 586 -16.31 3.95 -7.28
CA VAL A 586 -15.44 5.00 -6.72
C VAL A 586 -16.33 6.05 -6.08
N VAL A 587 -16.24 6.20 -4.76
CA VAL A 587 -17.13 7.08 -3.99
C VAL A 587 -16.29 8.03 -3.15
N GLU A 588 -16.30 9.31 -3.51
CA GLU A 588 -15.69 10.36 -2.68
C GLU A 588 -16.37 10.46 -1.31
N ALA A 589 -15.65 10.96 -0.31
CA ALA A 589 -16.21 11.23 1.01
C ALA A 589 -17.43 12.17 0.93
N GLY A 590 -18.44 11.89 1.74
CA GLY A 590 -19.72 12.59 1.78
C GLY A 590 -20.65 12.30 0.60
N LYS A 591 -20.32 11.37 -0.30
CA LYS A 591 -21.13 11.06 -1.49
C LYS A 591 -21.75 9.67 -1.43
N THR A 592 -22.70 9.44 -2.33
CA THR A 592 -23.36 8.15 -2.55
C THR A 592 -23.38 7.82 -4.04
N LEU A 593 -23.33 6.54 -4.37
CA LEU A 593 -23.38 6.03 -5.73
C LEU A 593 -24.23 4.76 -5.76
N GLU A 594 -24.92 4.48 -6.87
CA GLU A 594 -25.75 3.28 -7.02
C GLU A 594 -25.26 2.40 -8.16
N GLY A 595 -25.49 1.09 -8.01
CA GLY A 595 -25.30 0.08 -9.04
C GLY A 595 -26.53 -0.82 -9.13
N THR A 596 -26.92 -1.21 -10.34
CA THR A 596 -28.09 -2.09 -10.55
C THR A 596 -27.71 -3.35 -11.31
N TRP A 597 -28.21 -4.49 -10.85
CA TRP A 597 -28.06 -5.82 -11.44
C TRP A 597 -29.44 -6.34 -11.85
N SER A 598 -29.54 -6.84 -13.08
CA SER A 598 -30.73 -7.60 -13.50
C SER A 598 -30.58 -9.03 -12.99
N ALA A 599 -31.60 -9.52 -12.29
CA ALA A 599 -31.68 -10.92 -11.86
C ALA A 599 -32.61 -11.75 -12.76
N SER A 600 -33.13 -11.15 -13.84
CA SER A 600 -34.10 -11.78 -14.74
C SER A 600 -33.54 -13.04 -15.42
N ALA A 601 -32.25 -13.03 -15.78
CA ALA A 601 -31.58 -14.17 -16.41
C ALA A 601 -31.30 -15.32 -15.43
N ASP A 602 -31.28 -15.04 -14.12
CA ASP A 602 -30.93 -15.98 -13.05
C ASP A 602 -32.17 -16.51 -12.31
N ALA A 603 -33.33 -16.48 -12.97
CA ALA A 603 -34.62 -16.83 -12.38
C ALA A 603 -34.89 -16.06 -11.07
N GLY A 604 -34.51 -14.78 -11.03
CA GLY A 604 -34.66 -13.88 -9.89
C GLY A 604 -33.55 -13.98 -8.84
N LYS A 605 -32.60 -14.92 -8.96
CA LYS A 605 -31.52 -15.09 -7.99
C LYS A 605 -30.44 -14.01 -8.11
N TYR A 606 -29.80 -13.70 -6.99
CA TYR A 606 -28.62 -12.82 -6.94
C TYR A 606 -27.70 -13.24 -5.78
N ASP A 607 -26.39 -13.06 -5.96
CA ASP A 607 -25.35 -13.27 -4.95
C ASP A 607 -24.21 -12.27 -5.18
N LEU A 608 -24.25 -11.14 -4.47
CA LEU A 608 -23.34 -10.01 -4.67
C LEU A 608 -22.35 -9.90 -3.51
N TRP A 609 -21.08 -10.16 -3.80
CA TRP A 609 -19.95 -10.11 -2.87
C TRP A 609 -19.23 -8.76 -2.95
N VAL A 610 -19.30 -7.98 -1.88
CA VAL A 610 -18.78 -6.61 -1.82
C VAL A 610 -17.55 -6.54 -0.92
N LEU A 611 -16.48 -5.94 -1.42
CA LEU A 611 -15.24 -5.67 -0.68
C LEU A 611 -14.93 -4.17 -0.66
N GLY A 612 -14.34 -3.70 0.44
CA GLY A 612 -13.81 -2.34 0.57
C GLY A 612 -12.54 -2.29 1.44
N PRO A 613 -12.05 -1.07 1.75
CA PRO A 613 -10.89 -0.86 2.60
C PRO A 613 -11.03 -1.46 4.01
N ASN A 614 -9.90 -1.77 4.65
CA ASN A 614 -9.80 -2.26 6.03
C ASN A 614 -10.78 -3.40 6.41
N GLY A 615 -10.89 -4.43 5.55
CA GLY A 615 -11.75 -5.58 5.83
C GLY A 615 -13.25 -5.31 5.76
N TYR A 616 -13.67 -4.14 5.23
CA TYR A 616 -15.08 -3.87 4.95
C TYR A 616 -15.63 -4.91 3.97
N HIS A 617 -16.70 -5.60 4.39
CA HIS A 617 -17.34 -6.63 3.58
C HIS A 617 -18.86 -6.63 3.74
N ARG A 618 -19.55 -6.84 2.62
CA ARG A 618 -20.99 -7.12 2.58
C ARG A 618 -21.26 -8.26 1.61
N GLU A 619 -22.29 -9.05 1.88
CA GLU A 619 -22.79 -10.07 0.95
C GLU A 619 -24.32 -9.98 0.88
N PHE A 620 -24.85 -9.89 -0.34
CA PHE A 620 -26.29 -9.79 -0.59
C PHE A 620 -26.74 -10.99 -1.42
N VAL A 621 -27.44 -11.93 -0.79
CA VAL A 621 -28.01 -13.12 -1.45
C VAL A 621 -29.53 -13.10 -1.35
N GLY A 622 -30.20 -13.52 -2.41
CA GLY A 622 -31.64 -13.71 -2.37
C GLY A 622 -32.24 -14.11 -3.71
N ASN A 623 -33.56 -14.16 -3.73
CA ASN A 623 -34.35 -14.39 -4.92
C ASN A 623 -35.50 -13.37 -5.00
N LEU A 624 -35.61 -12.64 -6.11
CA LEU A 624 -36.69 -11.69 -6.36
C LEU A 624 -38.08 -12.36 -6.40
N GLY A 625 -38.15 -13.65 -6.74
CA GLY A 625 -39.39 -14.44 -6.70
C GLY A 625 -39.93 -14.68 -5.28
N GLU A 626 -39.12 -14.46 -4.25
CA GLU A 626 -39.52 -14.55 -2.83
C GLU A 626 -39.97 -13.19 -2.26
N GLN A 627 -39.88 -12.12 -3.05
CA GLN A 627 -40.29 -10.78 -2.64
C GLN A 627 -41.76 -10.56 -2.99
N SER A 628 -42.52 -9.92 -2.09
CA SER A 628 -43.89 -9.53 -2.41
C SER A 628 -43.91 -8.27 -3.29
N PRO A 629 -45.02 -7.96 -3.99
CA PRO A 629 -45.18 -6.71 -4.73
C PRO A 629 -45.10 -5.44 -3.87
N ALA A 630 -45.23 -5.56 -2.54
CA ALA A 630 -45.06 -4.48 -1.56
C ALA A 630 -43.60 -4.33 -1.08
N GLY A 631 -42.72 -5.28 -1.44
CA GLY A 631 -41.35 -5.43 -0.96
C GLY A 631 -41.18 -6.72 -0.15
N GLY A 632 -40.06 -6.83 0.55
CA GLY A 632 -39.80 -7.94 1.46
C GLY A 632 -38.76 -7.56 2.51
N PRO A 633 -38.10 -8.55 3.14
CA PRO A 633 -37.12 -8.28 4.18
C PRO A 633 -35.91 -7.52 3.61
N GLU A 634 -35.41 -6.55 4.36
CA GLU A 634 -34.13 -5.89 4.09
C GLU A 634 -33.50 -5.40 5.40
N ILE A 635 -32.18 -5.18 5.41
CA ILE A 635 -31.47 -4.62 6.56
C ILE A 635 -30.84 -3.27 6.26
N GLN A 636 -30.66 -2.46 7.31
CA GLN A 636 -29.80 -1.29 7.30
C GLN A 636 -28.80 -1.40 8.46
N VAL A 637 -27.51 -1.33 8.15
CA VAL A 637 -26.43 -1.36 9.15
C VAL A 637 -26.03 0.06 9.50
N CYS A 638 -26.08 0.39 10.79
CA CYS A 638 -25.77 1.69 11.36
C CYS A 638 -24.56 1.56 12.30
N TYR A 639 -23.66 2.55 12.28
CA TYR A 639 -22.58 2.65 13.26
C TYR A 639 -23.01 3.58 14.39
N VAL A 640 -22.74 3.19 15.62
CA VAL A 640 -22.97 4.03 16.80
C VAL A 640 -21.62 4.33 17.42
N LEU A 641 -21.16 5.57 17.21
CA LEU A 641 -19.84 6.05 17.63
C LEU A 641 -19.83 6.45 19.12
N CYS A 642 -20.16 5.49 20.00
CA CYS A 642 -19.97 5.58 21.45
C CYS A 642 -18.69 4.85 21.88
N ASP A 643 -18.39 4.85 23.18
CA ASP A 643 -17.22 4.16 23.74
C ASP A 643 -17.65 3.19 24.85
N PRO A 644 -17.53 1.86 24.65
CA PRO A 644 -17.06 1.18 23.43
C PRO A 644 -18.03 1.33 22.23
N PRO A 645 -17.55 1.28 20.97
CA PRO A 645 -18.38 1.45 19.78
C PRO A 645 -19.39 0.30 19.62
N GLN A 646 -20.49 0.58 18.94
CA GLN A 646 -21.54 -0.40 18.67
C GLN A 646 -21.88 -0.43 17.17
N VAL A 647 -22.38 -1.59 16.73
CA VAL A 647 -23.05 -1.74 15.43
C VAL A 647 -24.51 -2.06 15.69
N GLU A 648 -25.39 -1.31 15.02
CA GLU A 648 -26.83 -1.51 15.03
C GLU A 648 -27.28 -2.03 13.67
N VAL A 649 -28.25 -2.93 13.67
CA VAL A 649 -28.96 -3.37 12.47
C VAL A 649 -30.45 -3.09 12.61
N LYS A 650 -31.00 -2.39 11.62
CA LYS A 650 -32.45 -2.21 11.45
C LYS A 650 -32.96 -3.26 10.49
N LEU A 651 -34.02 -3.94 10.89
CA LEU A 651 -34.61 -5.11 10.23
C LEU A 651 -35.97 -4.69 9.67
N HIS A 652 -35.99 -4.29 8.40
CA HIS A 652 -37.18 -3.77 7.75
C HIS A 652 -38.04 -4.91 7.21
N ASN A 653 -39.29 -5.01 7.68
CA ASN A 653 -40.29 -5.87 7.04
C ASN A 653 -41.15 -5.03 6.09
N ARG A 654 -40.79 -5.00 4.80
CA ARG A 654 -41.59 -4.34 3.76
C ARG A 654 -42.64 -5.27 3.12
N GLY A 655 -42.76 -6.51 3.61
CA GLY A 655 -43.73 -7.48 3.11
C GLY A 655 -45.14 -7.27 3.68
N ALA A 656 -46.09 -8.07 3.17
CA ALA A 656 -47.49 -8.03 3.61
C ALA A 656 -47.79 -8.85 4.87
N GLY A 657 -46.88 -9.76 5.27
CA GLY A 657 -47.02 -10.65 6.44
C GLY A 657 -45.94 -10.40 7.48
N ALA A 658 -46.20 -10.75 8.73
CA ALA A 658 -45.16 -10.73 9.76
C ALA A 658 -44.07 -11.75 9.43
N CYS A 659 -42.80 -11.39 9.63
CA CYS A 659 -41.66 -12.26 9.38
C CYS A 659 -40.74 -12.32 10.60
N THR A 660 -39.89 -13.33 10.64
CA THR A 660 -38.89 -13.54 11.69
C THR A 660 -37.51 -13.45 11.07
N PHE A 661 -36.74 -12.46 11.49
CA PHE A 661 -35.33 -12.37 11.17
C PHE A 661 -34.53 -13.26 12.12
N SER A 662 -33.53 -13.95 11.60
CA SER A 662 -32.54 -14.70 12.37
C SER A 662 -31.15 -14.11 12.16
N MET A 663 -30.39 -13.93 13.24
CA MET A 663 -29.06 -13.32 13.18
C MET A 663 -28.06 -14.23 13.89
N ARG A 664 -26.87 -14.36 13.32
CA ARG A 664 -25.75 -15.11 13.91
C ARG A 664 -24.45 -14.35 13.74
N ALA A 665 -23.60 -14.38 14.76
CA ALA A 665 -22.21 -13.96 14.61
C ALA A 665 -21.45 -14.98 13.76
N GLN A 666 -20.49 -14.52 12.96
CA GLN A 666 -19.54 -15.37 12.25
C GLN A 666 -18.14 -15.30 12.85
N ALA A 667 -17.83 -14.23 13.58
CA ALA A 667 -16.57 -14.04 14.30
C ALA A 667 -16.79 -13.22 15.58
N TYR A 668 -15.78 -13.23 16.46
CA TYR A 668 -15.65 -12.44 17.69
C TYR A 668 -16.63 -12.72 18.82
N ARG A 669 -17.69 -13.51 18.58
CA ARG A 669 -18.75 -13.77 19.54
C ARG A 669 -19.20 -15.22 19.50
N ASN A 670 -19.61 -15.72 20.66
CA ASN A 670 -20.13 -17.09 20.85
C ASN A 670 -21.59 -17.11 21.34
N ASP A 671 -22.22 -15.94 21.48
CA ASP A 671 -23.64 -15.81 21.83
C ASP A 671 -24.53 -15.72 20.57
N GLY A 672 -25.84 -15.82 20.77
CA GLY A 672 -26.82 -16.03 19.71
C GLY A 672 -27.06 -17.54 19.42
N PRO A 673 -27.72 -17.88 18.30
CA PRO A 673 -28.35 -16.98 17.34
C PRO A 673 -29.50 -16.19 17.99
N TRP A 674 -29.81 -15.01 17.43
CA TRP A 674 -30.92 -14.17 17.87
C TRP A 674 -32.06 -14.23 16.85
N THR A 675 -33.29 -14.06 17.33
CA THR A 675 -34.46 -13.96 16.45
C THR A 675 -35.34 -12.78 16.85
N VAL A 676 -35.92 -12.12 15.85
CA VAL A 676 -36.87 -11.01 16.06
C VAL A 676 -38.02 -11.15 15.08
N ARG A 677 -39.24 -11.22 15.61
CA ARG A 677 -40.47 -11.20 14.81
C ARG A 677 -40.88 -9.75 14.55
N VAL A 678 -41.01 -9.36 13.30
CA VAL A 678 -41.30 -7.99 12.86
C VAL A 678 -42.63 -7.97 12.10
N ALA A 679 -43.57 -7.13 12.54
CA ALA A 679 -44.87 -6.95 11.90
C ALA A 679 -44.73 -6.32 10.50
N PRO A 680 -45.72 -6.48 9.59
CA PRO A 680 -45.72 -5.81 8.29
C PRO A 680 -45.53 -4.30 8.43
N GLY A 681 -44.62 -3.72 7.64
CA GLY A 681 -44.29 -2.28 7.67
C GLY A 681 -43.49 -1.81 8.88
N ALA A 682 -43.23 -2.69 9.87
CA ALA A 682 -42.45 -2.35 11.05
C ALA A 682 -40.95 -2.54 10.82
N VAL A 683 -40.16 -1.99 11.75
CA VAL A 683 -38.71 -2.11 11.79
C VAL A 683 -38.33 -2.71 13.15
N GLY A 684 -37.67 -3.85 13.12
CA GLY A 684 -36.97 -4.37 14.31
C GLY A 684 -35.60 -3.75 14.42
N GLU A 685 -35.04 -3.64 15.62
CA GLU A 685 -33.69 -3.12 15.84
C GLU A 685 -32.92 -4.08 16.74
N PHE A 686 -31.63 -4.25 16.44
CA PHE A 686 -30.71 -5.05 17.26
C PHE A 686 -29.34 -4.38 17.28
N THR A 687 -28.70 -4.33 18.45
CA THR A 687 -27.44 -3.60 18.65
C THR A 687 -26.43 -4.45 19.39
N TRP A 688 -25.17 -4.44 18.94
CA TRP A 688 -24.06 -5.15 19.57
C TRP A 688 -22.94 -4.19 19.96
N THR A 689 -22.44 -4.33 21.18
CA THR A 689 -21.19 -3.68 21.62
C THR A 689 -19.97 -4.42 21.11
N LEU A 690 -18.97 -3.67 20.66
CA LEU A 690 -17.78 -4.19 19.95
C LEU A 690 -16.46 -3.96 20.70
N GLY A 691 -16.51 -3.63 21.99
CA GLY A 691 -15.31 -3.34 22.80
C GLY A 691 -14.32 -4.50 22.82
N ASP A 692 -14.80 -5.73 23.05
CA ASP A 692 -13.97 -6.94 23.16
C ASP A 692 -13.27 -7.34 21.86
N SER A 693 -13.74 -6.82 20.72
CA SER A 693 -13.18 -7.09 19.40
C SER A 693 -12.39 -5.91 18.85
N GLY A 694 -12.24 -4.80 19.59
CA GLY A 694 -11.59 -3.59 19.07
C GLY A 694 -12.38 -2.89 17.95
N GLY A 695 -13.72 -3.00 17.97
CA GLY A 695 -14.61 -2.43 16.97
C GLY A 695 -14.90 -3.33 15.77
N TRP A 696 -14.33 -4.54 15.72
CA TRP A 696 -14.56 -5.49 14.63
C TRP A 696 -15.90 -6.23 14.77
N TYR A 697 -16.60 -6.46 13.66
CA TYR A 697 -17.88 -7.15 13.60
C TYR A 697 -17.98 -8.08 12.39
N ASP A 698 -18.77 -9.15 12.49
CA ASP A 698 -19.12 -10.05 11.38
C ASP A 698 -20.40 -10.82 11.71
N PHE A 699 -21.48 -10.52 11.01
CA PHE A 699 -22.80 -11.08 11.25
C PHE A 699 -23.48 -11.50 9.95
N VAL A 700 -24.34 -12.51 10.05
CA VAL A 700 -25.24 -12.95 8.99
C VAL A 700 -26.69 -12.82 9.46
N VAL A 701 -27.55 -12.26 8.63
CA VAL A 701 -29.00 -12.14 8.83
C VAL A 701 -29.75 -12.95 7.77
N GLY A 702 -30.71 -13.77 8.20
CA GLY A 702 -31.69 -14.44 7.35
C GLY A 702 -33.13 -14.06 7.73
N CYS A 703 -34.12 -14.48 6.94
CA CYS A 703 -35.54 -14.21 7.19
C CYS A 703 -36.44 -15.36 6.75
N ASP A 704 -37.39 -15.78 7.59
CA ASP A 704 -38.30 -16.90 7.30
C ASP A 704 -39.27 -16.65 6.12
N ALA A 705 -39.60 -15.39 5.86
CA ALA A 705 -40.48 -14.99 4.76
C ALA A 705 -39.81 -15.05 3.38
N ALA A 706 -38.48 -15.14 3.32
CA ALA A 706 -37.71 -15.27 2.09
C ALA A 706 -36.53 -16.23 2.34
N PRO A 707 -36.71 -17.55 2.14
CA PRO A 707 -35.70 -18.56 2.51
C PRO A 707 -34.31 -18.37 1.89
N SER A 708 -34.21 -17.72 0.73
CA SER A 708 -32.92 -17.41 0.09
C SER A 708 -32.28 -16.11 0.60
N PHE A 709 -33.02 -15.28 1.35
CA PHE A 709 -32.53 -14.00 1.84
C PHE A 709 -31.39 -14.19 2.85
N MET A 710 -30.22 -13.70 2.48
CA MET A 710 -29.07 -13.62 3.37
C MET A 710 -28.36 -12.27 3.20
N ARG A 711 -28.04 -11.65 4.32
CA ARG A 711 -27.23 -10.43 4.39
C ARG A 711 -26.06 -10.68 5.32
N ARG A 712 -24.83 -10.65 4.79
CA ARG A 712 -23.62 -10.63 5.61
C ARG A 712 -23.12 -9.21 5.73
N PHE A 713 -22.74 -8.80 6.93
CA PHE A 713 -22.05 -7.54 7.15
C PHE A 713 -20.88 -7.71 8.12
N ALA A 714 -19.70 -7.33 7.65
CA ALA A 714 -18.47 -7.39 8.41
C ALA A 714 -17.58 -6.17 8.17
N GLY A 715 -16.70 -5.89 9.12
CA GLY A 715 -15.75 -4.79 9.05
C GLY A 715 -15.36 -4.30 10.45
N ARG A 716 -14.85 -3.06 10.51
CA ARG A 716 -14.55 -2.36 11.76
C ARG A 716 -15.37 -1.06 11.83
N VAL A 717 -15.91 -0.75 13.00
CA VAL A 717 -16.44 0.59 13.28
C VAL A 717 -15.25 1.50 13.62
N GLU A 718 -14.87 2.37 12.68
CA GLU A 718 -13.83 3.37 12.93
C GLU A 718 -14.37 4.47 13.85
N SER A 719 -13.81 4.59 15.05
CA SER A 719 -14.21 5.59 16.05
C SER A 719 -13.32 6.84 16.07
N GLY A 720 -12.38 6.93 15.12
CA GLY A 720 -11.31 7.93 15.13
C GLY A 720 -10.21 7.68 16.19
N LYS A 721 -10.25 6.52 16.87
CA LYS A 721 -9.25 6.10 17.85
C LYS A 721 -8.44 4.91 17.33
N ASP A 722 -7.18 4.86 17.76
CA ASP A 722 -6.32 3.70 17.59
C ASP A 722 -6.95 2.45 18.24
N SER A 723 -6.73 1.30 17.62
CA SER A 723 -7.34 0.02 18.02
C SER A 723 -6.37 -1.14 17.73
N ILE A 724 -6.89 -2.30 17.34
CA ILE A 724 -6.16 -3.50 16.95
C ILE A 724 -6.56 -3.94 15.54
N SER A 725 -5.66 -4.67 14.87
CA SER A 725 -5.95 -5.40 13.63
C SER A 725 -7.01 -6.48 13.87
N ASP A 726 -7.62 -7.01 12.80
CA ASP A 726 -8.69 -8.03 12.88
C ASP A 726 -8.30 -9.24 13.77
N PRO A 727 -8.96 -9.46 14.92
CA PRO A 727 -8.67 -10.58 15.84
C PRO A 727 -8.98 -11.98 15.30
N ALA A 728 -9.70 -12.09 14.19
CA ALA A 728 -10.05 -13.34 13.54
C ALA A 728 -9.12 -13.67 12.36
N MET A 729 -8.21 -12.77 11.99
CA MET A 729 -7.23 -12.99 10.93
C MET A 729 -6.24 -14.09 11.29
N GLY A 730 -5.95 -14.98 10.34
CA GLY A 730 -5.07 -16.13 10.56
C GLY A 730 -5.63 -17.21 11.51
N LYS A 731 -6.88 -17.09 11.98
CA LYS A 731 -7.57 -18.21 12.63
C LYS A 731 -8.11 -19.14 11.55
N VAL A 732 -7.73 -20.42 11.62
CA VAL A 732 -8.29 -21.45 10.76
C VAL A 732 -9.80 -21.53 11.03
N ALA A 733 -10.61 -21.42 9.97
CA ALA A 733 -12.05 -21.59 10.04
C ALA A 733 -12.42 -23.07 10.22
#